data_AF-A0A0F5J3T9-F1
#
_entry.id   AF-A0A0F5J3T9-F1
#
_cell.length_a   1.000
_cell.length_b   1.000
_cell.length_c   1.000
_cell.angle_alpha   90.00
_cell.angle_beta   90.00
_cell.angle_gamma   90.00
#
_symmetry.space_group_name_H-M   'P 1'
#
loop_
_entity.id
_entity.type
_entity.pdbx_description
1 polymer ?
#
loop_
_entity_poly.entity_id
_entity_poly.type
_entity_poly.pdbx_seq_one_letter_code
_entity_poly.pdbx_strand_id
1 'polypeptide(L)'
;MNKKSTLLAAALMAVSSFMANAEEPAPGQEVNSAYWTAGNYYYLKSGNKFLSLSGERADSLYFKAIGVDANKAIRDSALWEITKVRTETTGSIIYQFKNKKTKALLSFSPNSIKPVLAEGVSEWSISNGKIVSYLGTDKSIAFSTTDDGKFVLDSADKATVFTINRPESDIPLKAQELGGNFSVFRLSFGGEFEGDIFSGKDIVATSAKVANDEYFVKLQIKGDETFENGTPKYFGVDTVKSQITPASGVFGAQFVLDSIYEAKEGVHTLGNAEFQQFKFLVDLKNDSLAMFVNRAPIVNGTLEKSTDKVRVVYTKTGSTQLLTVSERKTVDDENNIPVNGIAPFITVTKGTPAKIEGGTGVYFLKSASKTTDGGKYIASFNENDKKIVPMTTGTPSVNHLEGQWYIKEDNGMYSIVDRKSNTSMLLKGEVFAVQGMANTFTFGGNADSITVEPQKVNLDDKFLGSANFTTAEMANNGYALNLIPAGAETSSSYTVTADSILQVKSVDGKDAVIFKIVAVDTLKIGGAQALQDTVSIVKYQLKSQFSDKYVAYDTEKKSLKVSSSANAINFYFNINVDGGKYSMEIATGDNDGKFITADLASSNMVLSETPAYFNFVEMEAPEYGTFDSGNKRFTSDLKSLTMNPLNFFAEAKQEGQEIVKSTYEKDNFSLWLSKSKASTAEKPLYFIMTSLAVDGDPNASRHYFYMVSGRDSSLVDTSADKNYRVHFIKNDTIETMKDNANNPALFALKVTESGNYLLENQKELNSTEKSAPYVGIINNVVVMTKDGVEFSVETAPAPVANEEIEAPTTVKVIGGVGEFSIRNAHGKKITVSNILGQTIATRIVSSDYVTVPTTRGVAIVSVEGDKAYKVIVK
;
A
#
# COMPACT_ATOMS: atom_id res chain seq x y z
N MET A 1 20.89 28.59 -20.35
CA MET A 1 21.73 29.43 -19.47
C MET A 1 21.01 29.65 -18.15
N ASN A 2 21.33 28.86 -17.12
CA ASN A 2 20.75 29.02 -15.78
C ASN A 2 21.79 29.65 -14.84
N LYS A 3 21.56 30.91 -14.47
CA LYS A 3 22.43 31.76 -13.62
C LYS A 3 22.39 31.41 -12.12
N LYS A 4 22.20 30.13 -11.74
CA LYS A 4 22.09 29.72 -10.32
C LYS A 4 23.36 29.13 -9.71
N SER A 5 24.37 28.77 -10.50
CA SER A 5 25.63 28.17 -9.99
C SER A 5 26.69 29.19 -9.57
N THR A 6 26.55 30.46 -9.94
CA THR A 6 27.59 31.49 -9.73
C THR A 6 27.51 32.17 -8.34
N LEU A 7 26.41 31.98 -7.61
CA LEU A 7 26.17 32.65 -6.32
C LEU A 7 27.00 32.09 -5.16
N LEU A 8 27.41 30.81 -5.22
CA LEU A 8 28.25 30.21 -4.16
C LEU A 8 29.72 30.65 -4.25
N ALA A 9 30.24 30.84 -5.47
CA ALA A 9 31.62 31.28 -5.70
C ALA A 9 31.84 32.76 -5.33
N ALA A 10 30.83 33.61 -5.53
CA ALA A 10 30.93 35.04 -5.23
C ALA A 10 30.85 35.36 -3.73
N ALA A 11 30.19 34.51 -2.91
CA ALA A 11 30.03 34.76 -1.48
C ALA A 11 31.29 34.46 -0.65
N LEU A 12 32.17 33.55 -1.09
CA LEU A 12 33.42 33.25 -0.38
C LEU A 12 34.52 34.31 -0.56
N MET A 13 34.47 35.13 -1.62
CA MET A 13 35.51 36.13 -1.88
C MET A 13 35.39 37.42 -1.04
N ALA A 14 34.36 37.55 -0.20
CA ALA A 14 34.03 38.81 0.48
C ALA A 14 34.37 38.88 1.98
N VAL A 15 35.03 37.88 2.57
CA VAL A 15 35.36 37.89 4.01
C VAL A 15 36.87 37.83 4.23
N SER A 16 37.61 38.83 3.73
CA SER A 16 39.03 39.01 4.06
C SER A 16 39.36 40.36 4.69
N SER A 17 38.36 41.12 5.15
CA SER A 17 38.61 42.36 5.89
C SER A 17 37.85 42.36 7.21
N PHE A 18 38.62 42.42 8.31
CA PHE A 18 38.23 42.61 9.71
C PHE A 18 37.88 41.36 10.54
N MET A 19 38.88 40.51 10.81
CA MET A 19 39.05 39.95 12.16
C MET A 19 40.52 40.08 12.57
N ALA A 20 40.75 40.79 13.67
CA ALA A 20 42.06 41.01 14.25
C ALA A 20 42.57 39.75 14.97
N ASN A 21 43.76 39.26 14.59
CA ASN A 21 44.70 38.46 15.37
C ASN A 21 44.15 37.39 16.34
N ALA A 22 43.31 36.47 15.85
CA ALA A 22 43.17 35.15 16.46
C ALA A 22 43.34 34.11 15.35
N GLU A 23 44.29 33.19 15.54
CA GLU A 23 44.54 32.09 14.61
C GLU A 23 43.36 31.09 14.69
N GLU A 24 42.86 30.64 13.55
CA GLU A 24 41.78 29.65 13.52
C GLU A 24 42.28 28.34 14.15
N PRO A 25 41.47 27.66 14.99
CA PRO A 25 41.88 26.40 15.61
C PRO A 25 42.35 25.35 14.59
N ALA A 26 43.36 24.57 14.98
CA ALA A 26 43.88 23.47 14.19
C ALA A 26 42.81 22.37 13.96
N PRO A 27 42.93 21.54 12.90
CA PRO A 27 42.06 20.41 12.68
C PRO A 27 41.91 19.52 13.93
N GLY A 28 40.69 19.04 14.19
CA GLY A 28 40.33 18.24 15.36
C GLY A 28 40.04 19.03 16.64
N GLN A 29 40.41 20.31 16.72
CA GLN A 29 40.16 21.16 17.88
C GLN A 29 38.76 21.79 17.87
N GLU A 30 38.28 22.19 19.04
CA GLU A 30 37.02 22.92 19.19
C GLU A 30 37.12 24.31 18.54
N VAL A 31 36.02 24.74 17.91
CA VAL A 31 35.89 25.97 17.15
C VAL A 31 34.74 26.80 17.71
N ASN A 32 35.01 28.05 18.08
CA ASN A 32 34.00 28.99 18.55
C ASN A 32 33.08 29.46 17.40
N SER A 33 31.84 29.79 17.74
CA SER A 33 30.81 30.42 16.90
C SER A 33 31.25 31.57 16.01
N ALA A 34 32.29 32.32 16.38
CA ALA A 34 32.87 33.37 15.53
C ALA A 34 33.43 32.83 14.19
N TYR A 35 33.79 31.56 14.13
CA TYR A 35 34.36 30.90 12.94
C TYR A 35 33.36 30.00 12.21
N TRP A 36 32.13 29.84 12.71
CA TRP A 36 31.11 29.03 12.03
C TRP A 36 30.58 29.80 10.83
N THR A 37 31.03 29.41 9.64
CA THR A 37 30.70 30.09 8.39
C THR A 37 29.81 29.18 7.55
N ALA A 38 28.73 29.72 6.99
CA ALA A 38 27.90 28.98 6.03
C ALA A 38 28.74 28.53 4.83
N GLY A 39 28.49 27.33 4.33
CA GLY A 39 29.35 26.66 3.34
C GLY A 39 30.53 25.86 3.93
N ASN A 40 30.85 26.03 5.22
CA ASN A 40 31.81 25.17 5.92
C ASN A 40 31.10 24.07 6.74
N TYR A 41 31.84 22.99 7.00
CA TYR A 41 31.39 21.80 7.68
C TYR A 41 32.18 21.55 8.96
N TYR A 42 31.47 21.09 9.99
CA TYR A 42 32.02 20.86 11.32
C TYR A 42 31.51 19.54 11.90
N TYR A 43 32.26 18.97 12.84
CA TYR A 43 31.80 17.83 13.63
C TYR A 43 31.06 18.32 14.88
N LEU A 44 29.94 17.67 15.21
CA LEU A 44 29.31 17.76 16.52
C LEU A 44 29.76 16.57 17.36
N LYS A 45 30.48 16.81 18.46
CA LYS A 45 31.08 15.77 19.29
C LYS A 45 30.51 15.75 20.70
N SER A 46 30.40 14.55 21.26
CA SER A 46 30.28 14.29 22.70
C SER A 46 31.35 13.28 23.08
N GLY A 47 32.33 13.72 23.88
CA GLY A 47 33.56 12.94 24.11
C GLY A 47 34.28 12.60 22.81
N ASN A 48 34.55 11.30 22.60
CA ASN A 48 35.22 10.79 21.39
C ASN A 48 34.26 10.36 20.27
N LYS A 49 32.95 10.60 20.41
CA LYS A 49 31.94 10.18 19.42
C LYS A 49 31.41 11.37 18.63
N PHE A 50 31.07 11.11 17.37
CA PHE A 50 30.58 12.09 16.39
C PHE A 50 29.10 11.84 16.10
N LEU A 51 28.29 12.89 16.10
CA LEU A 51 26.88 12.81 15.73
C LEU A 51 26.75 12.59 14.22
N SER A 52 26.12 11.49 13.79
CA SER A 52 25.98 11.08 12.40
C SER A 52 24.58 10.58 12.10
N LEU A 53 24.18 10.65 10.82
CA LEU A 53 23.01 9.92 10.33
C LEU A 53 23.39 8.48 9.98
N SER A 54 22.50 7.53 10.28
CA SER A 54 22.67 6.12 9.95
C SER A 54 22.69 5.89 8.45
N GLY A 55 23.59 5.02 7.99
CA GLY A 55 23.65 4.59 6.59
C GLY A 55 22.52 3.61 6.22
N GLU A 56 21.99 2.88 7.20
CA GLU A 56 20.90 1.91 7.04
C GLU A 56 19.52 2.55 7.21
N ARG A 57 19.43 3.55 8.08
CA ARG A 57 18.21 4.33 8.36
C ARG A 57 18.54 5.81 8.24
N ALA A 58 18.41 6.36 7.02
CA ALA A 58 18.87 7.71 6.70
C ALA A 58 18.21 8.85 7.49
N ASP A 59 17.12 8.56 8.21
CA ASP A 59 16.41 9.46 9.12
C ASP A 59 16.88 9.33 10.57
N SER A 60 17.65 8.31 10.95
CA SER A 60 17.97 8.01 12.34
C SER A 60 19.34 8.56 12.71
N LEU A 61 19.43 9.29 13.83
CA LEU A 61 20.69 9.78 14.38
C LEU A 61 21.31 8.78 15.33
N TYR A 62 22.64 8.73 15.32
CA TYR A 62 23.42 7.95 16.26
C TYR A 62 24.82 8.54 16.46
N PHE A 63 25.48 8.08 17.50
CA PHE A 63 26.90 8.37 17.70
C PHE A 63 27.78 7.35 17.02
N LYS A 64 28.74 7.84 16.23
CA LYS A 64 29.72 7.03 15.51
C LYS A 64 31.13 7.32 16.03
N ALA A 65 31.97 6.28 16.10
CA ALA A 65 33.41 6.46 16.19
C ALA A 65 34.01 6.50 14.77
N ILE A 66 34.85 7.49 14.49
CA ILE A 66 35.55 7.61 13.21
C ILE A 66 37.01 7.18 13.44
N GLY A 67 37.40 6.06 12.84
CA GLY A 67 38.78 5.57 12.89
C GLY A 67 39.72 6.40 12.01
N VAL A 68 41.02 6.29 12.25
CA VAL A 68 42.06 7.00 11.49
C VAL A 68 42.00 6.68 9.98
N ASP A 69 41.66 5.44 9.61
CA ASP A 69 41.57 4.98 8.21
C ASP A 69 40.18 5.15 7.59
N ALA A 70 39.29 5.90 8.23
CA ALA A 70 37.96 6.14 7.70
C ALA A 70 38.02 6.92 6.37
N ASN A 71 37.34 6.40 5.35
CA ASN A 71 37.24 7.04 4.04
C ASN A 71 36.39 8.32 4.06
N LYS A 72 36.45 9.12 2.99
CA LYS A 72 35.77 10.42 2.94
C LYS A 72 34.26 10.30 3.16
N ALA A 73 33.62 9.29 2.57
CA ALA A 73 32.17 9.10 2.64
C ALA A 73 31.65 8.75 4.04
N ILE A 74 32.50 8.11 4.87
CA ILE A 74 32.22 7.84 6.29
C ILE A 74 32.34 9.12 7.11
N ARG A 75 33.33 9.97 6.81
CA ARG A 75 33.53 11.25 7.49
C ARG A 75 32.42 12.24 7.17
N ASP A 76 32.07 12.37 5.88
CA ASP A 76 31.00 13.25 5.39
C ASP A 76 29.63 12.95 6.00
N SER A 77 29.35 11.72 6.46
CA SER A 77 28.06 11.41 7.10
C SER A 77 27.91 12.04 8.49
N ALA A 78 29.01 12.38 9.14
CA ALA A 78 29.07 13.00 10.47
C ALA A 78 29.32 14.52 10.44
N LEU A 79 29.44 15.09 9.23
CA LEU A 79 29.71 16.51 9.03
C LEU A 79 28.41 17.31 8.87
N TRP A 80 28.39 18.49 9.51
CA TRP A 80 27.24 19.37 9.55
C TRP A 80 27.63 20.78 9.15
N GLU A 81 26.87 21.38 8.24
CA GLU A 81 26.91 22.82 7.98
C GLU A 81 26.08 23.52 9.06
N ILE A 82 26.65 24.55 9.67
CA ILE A 82 26.04 25.31 10.76
C ILE A 82 25.74 26.72 10.24
N THR A 83 24.46 27.09 10.20
CA THR A 83 24.03 28.39 9.68
C THR A 83 23.33 29.19 10.77
N LYS A 84 23.75 30.44 10.98
CA LYS A 84 23.04 31.38 11.83
C LYS A 84 21.71 31.78 11.17
N VAL A 85 20.60 31.59 11.87
CA VAL A 85 19.25 31.94 11.40
C VAL A 85 18.86 33.34 11.89
N ARG A 86 18.97 33.58 13.20
CA ARG A 86 18.64 34.87 13.83
C ARG A 86 19.33 35.05 15.17
N THR A 87 19.19 36.23 15.75
CA THR A 87 19.54 36.53 17.14
C THR A 87 18.26 36.95 17.86
N GLU A 88 17.93 36.27 18.95
CA GLU A 88 16.79 36.58 19.81
C GLU A 88 17.01 37.89 20.56
N THR A 89 15.92 38.52 21.02
CA THR A 89 15.95 39.78 21.79
C THR A 89 16.76 39.65 23.09
N THR A 90 16.90 38.43 23.62
CA THR A 90 17.71 38.07 24.78
C THR A 90 19.21 37.99 24.48
N GLY A 91 19.62 38.14 23.22
CA GLY A 91 20.99 38.00 22.75
C GLY A 91 21.39 36.57 22.34
N SER A 92 20.52 35.57 22.57
CA SER A 92 20.78 34.19 22.16
C SER A 92 20.79 34.05 20.63
N ILE A 93 21.78 33.35 20.08
CA ILE A 93 21.86 33.11 18.64
C ILE A 93 21.22 31.75 18.33
N ILE A 94 20.39 31.72 17.29
CA ILE A 94 19.70 30.54 16.80
C ILE A 94 20.36 30.04 15.52
N TYR A 95 20.64 28.74 15.48
CA TYR A 95 21.33 28.06 14.39
C TYR A 95 20.47 26.95 13.78
N GLN A 96 20.78 26.61 12.53
CA GLN A 96 20.35 25.41 11.83
C GLN A 96 21.56 24.53 11.51
N PHE A 97 21.35 23.21 11.56
CA PHE A 97 22.36 22.22 11.16
C PHE A 97 21.86 21.44 9.96
N LYS A 98 22.69 21.36 8.92
CA LYS A 98 22.40 20.58 7.71
C LYS A 98 23.46 19.52 7.50
N ASN A 99 23.07 18.25 7.39
CA ASN A 99 24.02 17.17 7.18
C ASN A 99 24.66 17.29 5.79
N LYS A 100 25.99 17.14 5.72
CA LYS A 100 26.73 17.27 4.47
C LYS A 100 26.35 16.21 3.44
N LYS A 101 26.20 14.95 3.87
CA LYS A 101 25.96 13.80 2.98
C LYS A 101 24.51 13.70 2.53
N THR A 102 23.56 13.78 3.46
CA THR A 102 22.13 13.57 3.15
C THR A 102 21.40 14.85 2.78
N LYS A 103 22.01 16.02 3.03
CA LYS A 103 21.39 17.35 2.93
C LYS A 103 20.19 17.55 3.86
N ALA A 104 19.90 16.59 4.73
CA ALA A 104 18.81 16.68 5.69
C ALA A 104 19.11 17.72 6.77
N LEU A 105 18.09 18.50 7.14
CA LEU A 105 18.15 19.35 8.31
C LEU A 105 18.05 18.50 9.57
N LEU A 106 18.80 18.89 10.60
CA LEU A 106 18.68 18.33 11.93
C LEU A 106 17.38 18.84 12.56
N SER A 107 16.29 18.14 12.25
CA SER A 107 14.92 18.52 12.63
C SER A 107 14.16 17.37 13.26
N PHE A 108 13.33 17.67 14.27
CA PHE A 108 12.55 16.67 14.99
C PHE A 108 11.11 17.11 15.21
N SER A 109 10.25 16.12 15.41
CA SER A 109 8.87 16.38 15.84
C SER A 109 8.84 17.05 17.22
N PRO A 110 8.04 18.11 17.42
CA PRO A 110 7.90 18.76 18.72
C PRO A 110 7.22 17.88 19.78
N ASN A 111 6.72 16.70 19.39
CA ASN A 111 5.94 15.79 20.22
C ASN A 111 6.59 14.41 20.39
N SER A 112 7.85 14.25 19.98
CA SER A 112 8.58 12.99 20.08
C SER A 112 10.01 13.23 20.58
N ILE A 113 10.48 12.33 21.44
CA ILE A 113 11.86 12.31 21.94
C ILE A 113 12.71 11.26 21.23
N LYS A 114 12.19 10.65 20.15
CA LYS A 114 12.94 9.69 19.35
C LYS A 114 13.98 10.46 18.51
N PRO A 115 15.24 10.01 18.43
CA PRO A 115 16.30 10.65 17.64
C PRO A 115 16.16 10.32 16.14
N VAL A 116 14.97 10.57 15.59
CA VAL A 116 14.62 10.32 14.19
C VAL A 116 14.20 11.65 13.58
N LEU A 117 14.83 11.99 12.46
CA LEU A 117 14.54 13.20 11.71
C LEU A 117 13.07 13.23 11.29
N ALA A 118 12.42 14.35 11.52
CA ALA A 118 11.04 14.61 11.14
C ALA A 118 10.83 16.11 10.93
N GLU A 119 9.78 16.48 10.20
CA GLU A 119 9.39 17.89 10.10
C GLU A 119 9.02 18.45 11.48
N GLY A 120 9.47 19.68 11.76
CA GLY A 120 9.19 20.37 13.01
C GLY A 120 10.33 21.28 13.46
N VAL A 121 10.82 21.01 14.66
CA VAL A 121 11.84 21.81 15.35
C VAL A 121 13.16 21.65 14.63
N SER A 122 13.64 22.68 13.95
CA SER A 122 14.91 22.68 13.18
C SER A 122 15.89 23.76 13.63
N GLU A 123 15.48 24.57 14.61
CA GLU A 123 16.19 25.75 15.06
C GLU A 123 16.66 25.57 16.50
N TRP A 124 17.95 25.83 16.71
CA TRP A 124 18.66 25.42 17.92
C TRP A 124 19.44 26.59 18.51
N SER A 125 19.24 26.84 19.80
CA SER A 125 20.12 27.67 20.60
C SER A 125 21.30 26.84 21.11
N ILE A 126 22.47 27.46 21.21
CA ILE A 126 23.67 26.83 21.76
C ILE A 126 24.19 27.69 22.90
N SER A 127 24.27 27.11 24.10
CA SER A 127 24.79 27.79 25.31
C SER A 127 25.61 26.82 26.14
N ASN A 128 26.87 27.17 26.44
CA ASN A 128 27.82 26.30 27.15
C ASN A 128 27.89 24.87 26.56
N GLY A 129 27.88 24.78 25.23
CA GLY A 129 27.86 23.52 24.48
C GLY A 129 26.55 22.72 24.53
N LYS A 130 25.54 23.17 25.28
CA LYS A 130 24.20 22.55 25.29
C LYS A 130 23.41 23.04 24.09
N ILE A 131 22.86 22.11 23.31
CA ILE A 131 22.06 22.40 22.11
C ILE A 131 20.59 22.18 22.46
N VAL A 132 19.81 23.27 22.45
CA VAL A 132 18.44 23.29 22.99
C VAL A 132 17.51 24.12 22.11
N SER A 133 16.28 23.65 21.94
CA SER A 133 15.16 24.43 21.41
C SER A 133 14.06 24.55 22.46
N TYR A 134 13.59 25.77 22.71
CA TYR A 134 12.53 26.06 23.67
C TYR A 134 11.20 26.23 22.92
N LEU A 135 10.23 25.36 23.19
CA LEU A 135 8.93 25.31 22.51
C LEU A 135 7.80 26.01 23.27
N GLY A 136 8.09 26.44 24.50
CA GLY A 136 7.18 27.12 25.42
C GLY A 136 7.85 27.27 26.78
N THR A 137 7.12 27.81 27.77
CA THR A 137 7.67 28.12 29.11
C THR A 137 8.23 26.90 29.83
N ASP A 138 7.58 25.74 29.70
CA ASP A 138 7.96 24.49 30.37
C ASP A 138 8.28 23.34 29.38
N LYS A 139 8.36 23.64 28.08
CA LYS A 139 8.58 22.63 27.03
C LYS A 139 9.82 22.95 26.23
N SER A 140 10.76 22.01 26.21
CA SER A 140 12.00 22.10 25.44
C SER A 140 12.37 20.75 24.82
N ILE A 141 13.19 20.81 23.78
CA ILE A 141 13.87 19.65 23.20
C ILE A 141 15.36 19.98 23.20
N ALA A 142 16.17 19.08 23.73
CA ALA A 142 17.60 19.23 23.88
C ALA A 142 18.34 17.96 23.49
N PHE A 143 19.58 18.13 23.08
CA PHE A 143 20.47 17.00 22.79
C PHE A 143 21.04 16.47 24.10
N SER A 144 20.93 15.16 24.29
CA SER A 144 21.42 14.48 25.48
C SER A 144 22.08 13.15 25.12
N THR A 145 22.78 12.58 26.09
CA THR A 145 23.40 11.26 26.00
C THR A 145 22.97 10.40 27.17
N THR A 146 22.60 9.15 26.90
CA THR A 146 22.35 8.14 27.95
C THR A 146 23.64 7.71 28.65
N ASP A 147 23.51 7.01 29.77
CA ASP A 147 24.65 6.48 30.54
C ASP A 147 25.52 5.49 29.73
N ASP A 148 24.91 4.77 28.77
CA ASP A 148 25.63 3.90 27.82
C ASP A 148 26.21 4.66 26.60
N GLY A 149 26.10 6.00 26.61
CA GLY A 149 26.70 6.89 25.63
C GLY A 149 26.02 6.84 24.25
N LYS A 150 24.70 6.62 24.20
CA LYS A 150 23.87 6.76 22.98
C LYS A 150 23.29 8.17 22.89
N PHE A 151 23.01 8.61 21.67
CA PHE A 151 22.35 9.89 21.42
C PHE A 151 20.85 9.76 21.67
N VAL A 152 20.27 10.70 22.41
CA VAL A 152 18.84 10.81 22.67
C VAL A 152 18.40 12.28 22.67
N LEU A 153 17.09 12.51 22.55
CA LEU A 153 16.49 13.81 22.81
C LEU A 153 15.85 13.80 24.20
N ASP A 154 16.01 14.89 24.94
CA ASP A 154 15.40 15.05 26.27
C ASP A 154 15.07 16.54 26.53
N SER A 155 14.66 16.89 27.74
CA SER A 155 14.43 18.27 28.16
C SER A 155 15.73 19.03 28.46
N ALA A 156 15.67 20.36 28.45
CA ALA A 156 16.83 21.25 28.61
C ALA A 156 17.65 21.04 29.90
N ASP A 157 17.01 20.60 30.99
CA ASP A 157 17.65 20.29 32.27
C ASP A 157 18.59 19.08 32.20
N LYS A 158 18.32 18.14 31.27
CA LYS A 158 19.14 16.94 31.02
C LYS A 158 20.05 17.06 29.80
N ALA A 159 20.15 18.25 29.21
CA ALA A 159 20.99 18.49 28.05
C ALA A 159 22.47 18.24 28.39
N THR A 160 23.17 17.52 27.50
CA THR A 160 24.61 17.26 27.64
C THR A 160 25.42 18.21 26.77
N VAL A 161 26.72 18.31 27.06
CA VAL A 161 27.64 19.24 26.39
C VAL A 161 28.14 18.62 25.10
N PHE A 162 28.02 19.37 24.02
CA PHE A 162 28.62 19.07 22.73
C PHE A 162 29.68 20.12 22.38
N THR A 163 30.75 19.67 21.74
CA THR A 163 31.75 20.56 21.14
C THR A 163 31.60 20.56 19.62
N ILE A 164 31.87 21.71 19.00
CA ILE A 164 31.90 21.86 17.55
C ILE A 164 33.36 21.89 17.13
N ASN A 165 33.81 20.88 16.39
CA ASN A 165 35.23 20.72 16.09
C ASN A 165 35.51 20.93 14.60
N ARG A 166 36.67 21.52 14.30
CA ARG A 166 37.18 21.62 12.93
C ARG A 166 37.47 20.21 12.42
N PRO A 167 37.01 19.84 11.22
CA PRO A 167 37.34 18.53 10.67
C PRO A 167 38.77 18.49 10.17
N GLU A 168 39.24 17.29 9.83
CA GLU A 168 40.58 17.07 9.30
C GLU A 168 40.80 17.82 7.97
N SER A 169 41.95 18.47 7.84
CA SER A 169 42.52 18.88 6.55
C SER A 169 43.49 17.80 6.09
N ASP A 170 43.77 17.75 4.79
CA ASP A 170 44.80 16.88 4.20
C ASP A 170 44.46 15.38 4.11
N ILE A 171 43.17 15.03 4.00
CA ILE A 171 42.74 13.64 3.79
C ILE A 171 43.04 13.22 2.34
N PRO A 172 43.86 12.19 2.10
CA PRO A 172 44.17 11.74 0.75
C PRO A 172 42.95 11.06 0.11
N LEU A 173 42.69 11.36 -1.17
CA LEU A 173 41.57 10.80 -1.91
C LEU A 173 42.02 9.71 -2.87
N LYS A 174 41.30 8.58 -2.88
CA LYS A 174 41.42 7.57 -3.93
C LYS A 174 40.72 8.03 -5.21
N ALA A 175 41.04 7.40 -6.34
CA ALA A 175 40.45 7.72 -7.64
C ALA A 175 38.90 7.79 -7.61
N GLN A 176 38.27 6.83 -6.93
CA GLN A 176 36.81 6.76 -6.83
C GLN A 176 36.23 7.89 -5.96
N GLU A 177 36.99 8.39 -4.98
CA GLU A 177 36.51 9.40 -4.04
C GLU A 177 36.52 10.82 -4.61
N LEU A 178 37.33 11.08 -5.65
CA LEU A 178 37.42 12.40 -6.30
C LEU A 178 36.08 12.87 -6.83
N GLY A 179 35.34 11.99 -7.50
CA GLY A 179 33.99 12.30 -7.97
C GLY A 179 32.92 12.17 -6.89
N GLY A 180 33.25 11.74 -5.67
CA GLY A 180 32.28 11.34 -4.65
C GLY A 180 31.68 9.96 -4.92
N ASN A 181 32.51 8.99 -5.33
CA ASN A 181 32.16 7.64 -5.82
C ASN A 181 31.49 7.58 -7.19
N PHE A 182 31.57 8.68 -7.95
CA PHE A 182 31.18 8.74 -9.36
C PHE A 182 32.40 8.57 -10.26
N SER A 183 32.21 7.98 -11.43
CA SER A 183 33.29 7.73 -12.40
C SER A 183 33.76 9.00 -13.13
N VAL A 184 33.05 10.12 -13.00
CA VAL A 184 33.30 11.38 -13.71
C VAL A 184 33.11 12.57 -12.79
N PHE A 185 33.96 13.58 -12.92
CA PHE A 185 33.86 14.83 -12.18
C PHE A 185 34.50 16.00 -12.94
N ARG A 186 34.31 17.23 -12.46
CA ARG A 186 34.99 18.43 -12.99
C ARG A 186 35.81 19.12 -11.91
N LEU A 187 37.00 19.57 -12.26
CA LEU A 187 37.82 20.43 -11.41
C LEU A 187 37.47 21.90 -11.68
N SER A 188 37.44 22.70 -10.62
CA SER A 188 37.31 24.15 -10.65
C SER A 188 38.41 24.76 -9.80
N PHE A 189 39.16 25.72 -10.34
CA PHE A 189 40.30 26.33 -9.66
C PHE A 189 39.97 27.66 -8.97
N GLY A 190 38.70 28.07 -8.97
CA GLY A 190 38.22 29.28 -8.29
C GLY A 190 38.55 30.60 -9.01
N GLY A 191 39.21 30.54 -10.15
CA GLY A 191 39.56 31.69 -11.01
C GLY A 191 39.90 31.24 -12.42
N GLU A 192 40.11 32.20 -13.32
CA GLU A 192 40.60 31.93 -14.67
C GLU A 192 42.13 32.00 -14.69
N PHE A 193 42.77 30.92 -15.15
CA PHE A 193 44.22 30.82 -15.22
C PHE A 193 44.67 30.47 -16.63
N GLU A 194 45.68 31.17 -17.11
CA GLU A 194 46.42 30.77 -18.31
C GLU A 194 47.11 29.43 -18.04
N GLY A 195 47.08 28.52 -19.03
CA GLY A 195 47.62 27.15 -18.87
C GLY A 195 46.69 26.17 -18.14
N ASP A 196 45.49 26.57 -17.71
CA ASP A 196 44.49 25.66 -17.18
C ASP A 196 43.87 24.81 -18.30
N ILE A 197 44.22 23.52 -18.31
CA ILE A 197 43.67 22.51 -19.23
C ILE A 197 42.56 21.66 -18.60
N PHE A 198 42.27 21.86 -17.32
CA PHE A 198 41.35 21.05 -16.53
C PHE A 198 39.93 21.63 -16.51
N SER A 199 39.81 22.95 -16.33
CA SER A 199 38.52 23.60 -16.12
C SER A 199 37.54 23.36 -17.28
N GLY A 200 36.29 23.08 -16.92
CA GLY A 200 35.23 22.82 -17.89
C GLY A 200 35.26 21.43 -18.56
N LYS A 201 36.22 20.56 -18.20
CA LYS A 201 36.31 19.18 -18.71
C LYS A 201 35.67 18.19 -17.76
N ASP A 202 34.99 17.19 -18.32
CA ASP A 202 34.58 15.99 -17.60
C ASP A 202 35.79 15.05 -17.51
N ILE A 203 36.20 14.71 -16.29
CA ILE A 203 37.46 14.01 -15.99
C ILE A 203 37.16 12.64 -15.39
N VAL A 204 37.89 11.62 -15.83
CA VAL A 204 37.93 10.28 -15.25
C VAL A 204 39.25 10.10 -14.50
N ALA A 205 39.19 9.53 -13.28
CA ALA A 205 40.37 9.19 -12.51
C ALA A 205 40.53 7.66 -12.39
N THR A 206 41.76 7.18 -12.53
CA THR A 206 42.14 5.77 -12.31
C THR A 206 43.34 5.67 -11.38
N SER A 207 43.48 4.59 -10.60
CA SER A 207 44.65 4.42 -9.74
C SER A 207 45.93 4.29 -10.57
N ALA A 208 46.98 5.03 -10.19
CA ALA A 208 48.28 4.98 -10.84
C ALA A 208 49.16 3.80 -10.38
N LYS A 209 48.77 3.08 -9.32
CA LYS A 209 49.51 1.95 -8.73
C LYS A 209 50.98 2.28 -8.39
N VAL A 210 51.22 3.42 -7.74
CA VAL A 210 52.56 3.79 -7.25
C VAL A 210 52.90 2.91 -6.04
N ALA A 211 54.10 2.32 -6.01
CA ALA A 211 54.53 1.47 -4.92
C ALA A 211 54.50 2.22 -3.58
N ASN A 212 53.86 1.63 -2.57
CA ASN A 212 53.70 2.19 -1.22
C ASN A 212 52.86 3.48 -1.10
N ASP A 213 52.17 3.93 -2.16
CA ASP A 213 51.23 5.07 -2.09
C ASP A 213 50.04 4.89 -3.05
N GLU A 214 48.95 4.30 -2.56
CA GLU A 214 47.76 3.97 -3.36
C GLU A 214 46.93 5.18 -3.82
N TYR A 215 47.23 6.38 -3.31
CA TYR A 215 46.44 7.60 -3.52
C TYR A 215 46.84 8.39 -4.78
N PHE A 216 47.86 7.95 -5.50
CA PHE A 216 48.16 8.51 -6.81
C PHE A 216 47.18 8.02 -7.87
N VAL A 217 46.74 8.95 -8.72
CA VAL A 217 45.77 8.73 -9.78
C VAL A 217 46.29 9.26 -11.12
N LYS A 218 45.80 8.68 -12.20
CA LYS A 218 45.91 9.24 -13.55
C LYS A 218 44.57 9.85 -13.92
N LEU A 219 44.63 11.00 -14.59
CA LEU A 219 43.44 11.75 -15.02
C LEU A 219 43.34 11.71 -16.55
N GLN A 220 42.13 11.61 -17.07
CA GLN A 220 41.83 11.64 -18.51
C GLN A 220 40.55 12.44 -18.77
N ILE A 221 40.42 13.03 -19.96
CA ILE A 221 39.17 13.66 -20.38
C ILE A 221 38.20 12.57 -20.84
N LYS A 222 36.98 12.58 -20.30
CA LYS A 222 35.94 11.65 -20.71
C LYS A 222 35.55 11.86 -22.16
N GLY A 223 35.60 10.80 -22.97
CA GLY A 223 35.35 10.83 -24.42
C GLY A 223 36.56 11.27 -25.27
N ASP A 224 37.71 11.54 -24.65
CA ASP A 224 39.00 11.85 -25.29
C ASP A 224 40.13 11.13 -24.52
N GLU A 225 39.87 9.89 -24.09
CA GLU A 225 40.82 9.10 -23.28
C GLU A 225 42.00 8.56 -24.10
N THR A 226 41.90 8.52 -25.43
CA THR A 226 42.96 8.01 -26.31
C THR A 226 43.21 8.96 -27.47
N PHE A 227 44.44 8.98 -27.96
CA PHE A 227 44.76 9.54 -29.27
C PHE A 227 44.11 8.70 -30.39
N GLU A 228 44.08 9.23 -31.62
CA GLU A 228 43.50 8.55 -32.79
C GLU A 228 44.10 7.16 -33.04
N ASN A 229 45.35 6.93 -32.62
CA ASN A 229 46.05 5.65 -32.73
C ASN A 229 45.74 4.66 -31.59
N GLY A 230 44.81 4.99 -30.67
CA GLY A 230 44.43 4.17 -29.53
C GLY A 230 45.33 4.28 -28.29
N THR A 231 46.40 5.08 -28.34
CA THR A 231 47.30 5.27 -27.19
C THR A 231 46.59 6.07 -26.09
N PRO A 232 46.65 5.65 -24.81
CA PRO A 232 46.08 6.43 -23.72
C PRO A 232 46.65 7.84 -23.62
N LYS A 233 45.76 8.81 -23.37
CA LYS A 233 46.04 10.24 -23.25
C LYS A 233 45.71 10.70 -21.83
N TYR A 234 46.69 11.27 -21.14
CA TYR A 234 46.60 11.67 -19.74
C TYR A 234 46.95 13.13 -19.54
N PHE A 235 46.38 13.74 -18.51
CA PHE A 235 46.89 15.02 -18.00
C PHE A 235 48.31 14.82 -17.44
N GLY A 236 49.18 15.83 -17.59
CA GLY A 236 50.50 15.83 -16.99
C GLY A 236 51.19 17.19 -17.06
N VAL A 237 52.45 17.21 -16.63
CA VAL A 237 53.34 18.38 -16.72
C VAL A 237 54.44 18.11 -17.76
N ASP A 238 54.73 19.11 -18.58
CA ASP A 238 55.74 19.05 -19.65
C ASP A 238 57.06 19.73 -19.23
N THR A 239 58.12 19.33 -19.90
CA THR A 239 59.44 20.00 -19.94
C THR A 239 59.40 21.40 -20.57
N VAL A 240 58.36 21.71 -21.36
CA VAL A 240 58.11 23.08 -21.86
C VAL A 240 57.69 23.99 -20.70
N LYS A 241 58.24 25.21 -20.68
CA LYS A 241 57.99 26.20 -19.62
C LYS A 241 57.45 27.53 -20.13
N SER A 242 56.68 28.17 -19.29
CA SER A 242 56.37 29.59 -19.38
C SER A 242 57.49 30.43 -18.76
N GLN A 243 57.80 31.58 -19.35
CA GLN A 243 58.83 32.49 -18.85
C GLN A 243 58.30 33.25 -17.62
N ILE A 244 58.91 33.03 -16.46
CA ILE A 244 58.60 33.70 -15.19
C ILE A 244 59.90 34.23 -14.61
N THR A 245 59.91 35.45 -14.05
CA THR A 245 61.13 36.05 -13.48
C THR A 245 60.86 36.69 -12.11
N PRO A 246 61.63 36.32 -11.06
CA PRO A 246 62.56 35.19 -11.00
C PRO A 246 61.81 33.85 -10.88
N ALA A 247 62.36 32.77 -11.47
CA ALA A 247 61.85 31.41 -11.33
C ALA A 247 63.01 30.42 -11.13
N SER A 248 62.79 29.39 -10.32
CA SER A 248 63.77 28.34 -9.99
C SER A 248 63.12 26.96 -10.01
N GLY A 249 63.93 25.92 -10.18
CA GLY A 249 63.47 24.54 -10.12
C GLY A 249 62.39 24.23 -11.17
N VAL A 250 61.31 23.60 -10.72
CA VAL A 250 60.13 23.24 -11.54
C VAL A 250 59.20 24.41 -11.90
N PHE A 251 59.38 25.59 -11.30
CA PHE A 251 58.41 26.69 -11.36
C PHE A 251 58.29 27.31 -12.76
N GLY A 252 57.15 27.12 -13.41
CA GLY A 252 56.87 27.55 -14.79
C GLY A 252 56.63 26.39 -15.76
N ALA A 253 56.79 25.14 -15.33
CA ALA A 253 56.46 23.97 -16.16
C ALA A 253 54.96 23.94 -16.52
N GLN A 254 54.65 23.62 -17.78
CA GLN A 254 53.30 23.72 -18.35
C GLN A 254 52.50 22.42 -18.20
N PHE A 255 51.17 22.54 -18.12
CA PHE A 255 50.28 21.38 -18.16
C PHE A 255 49.94 20.99 -19.60
N VAL A 256 49.94 19.69 -19.89
CA VAL A 256 49.64 19.13 -21.22
C VAL A 256 48.79 17.85 -21.12
N LEU A 257 48.18 17.49 -22.25
CA LEU A 257 47.62 16.15 -22.46
C LEU A 257 48.59 15.34 -23.31
N ASP A 258 49.08 14.23 -22.79
CA ASP A 258 50.11 13.46 -23.46
C ASP A 258 49.99 11.95 -23.19
N SER A 259 50.70 11.16 -23.99
CA SER A 259 50.91 9.72 -23.79
C SER A 259 52.03 9.47 -22.78
N ILE A 260 52.15 8.24 -22.28
CA ILE A 260 53.27 7.84 -21.43
C ILE A 260 54.43 7.40 -22.32
N TYR A 261 55.62 7.93 -22.07
CA TYR A 261 56.85 7.50 -22.72
C TYR A 261 58.04 7.43 -21.76
N GLU A 262 59.01 6.60 -22.13
CA GLU A 262 60.30 6.46 -21.43
C GLU A 262 61.35 7.43 -22.00
N ALA A 263 62.37 7.72 -21.21
CA ALA A 263 63.53 8.48 -21.70
C ALA A 263 64.20 7.71 -22.85
N LYS A 264 64.50 8.42 -23.93
CA LYS A 264 65.11 7.85 -25.13
C LYS A 264 66.12 8.83 -25.70
N GLU A 265 67.37 8.41 -25.76
CA GLU A 265 68.47 9.22 -26.27
C GLU A 265 68.13 9.82 -27.65
N GLY A 266 68.37 11.12 -27.81
CA GLY A 266 68.04 11.87 -29.02
C GLY A 266 66.56 12.17 -29.24
N VAL A 267 65.65 11.71 -28.38
CA VAL A 267 64.20 11.95 -28.48
C VAL A 267 63.64 12.64 -27.22
N HIS A 268 63.79 12.01 -26.05
CA HIS A 268 63.30 12.51 -24.77
C HIS A 268 64.39 12.40 -23.71
N THR A 269 64.77 13.53 -23.11
CA THR A 269 65.75 13.56 -22.00
C THR A 269 65.21 12.89 -20.74
N LEU A 270 63.90 13.01 -20.47
CA LEU A 270 63.22 12.45 -19.31
C LEU A 270 61.96 11.68 -19.76
N GLY A 271 61.67 10.55 -19.11
CA GLY A 271 60.36 9.89 -19.25
C GLY A 271 59.31 10.58 -18.39
N ASN A 272 58.06 10.65 -18.87
CA ASN A 272 57.00 11.47 -18.29
C ASN A 272 55.97 10.70 -17.42
N ALA A 273 56.16 9.40 -17.22
CA ALA A 273 55.18 8.55 -16.52
C ALA A 273 54.79 9.07 -15.12
N GLU A 274 55.74 9.64 -14.38
CA GLU A 274 55.53 10.23 -13.05
C GLU A 274 54.95 11.65 -13.11
N PHE A 275 55.09 12.34 -14.24
CA PHE A 275 54.57 13.69 -14.45
C PHE A 275 53.05 13.70 -14.75
N GLN A 276 52.48 12.51 -14.99
CA GLN A 276 51.07 12.27 -15.26
C GLN A 276 50.32 11.62 -14.08
N GLN A 277 50.97 11.57 -12.92
CA GLN A 277 50.42 10.98 -11.70
C GLN A 277 50.11 12.08 -10.71
N PHE A 278 48.83 12.18 -10.30
CA PHE A 278 48.35 13.22 -9.41
C PHE A 278 47.96 12.66 -8.06
N LYS A 279 48.13 13.45 -7.00
CA LYS A 279 47.61 13.16 -5.67
C LYS A 279 46.77 14.33 -5.19
N PHE A 280 45.65 14.03 -4.55
CA PHE A 280 44.72 15.01 -4.04
C PHE A 280 44.52 14.83 -2.55
N LEU A 281 44.62 15.93 -1.82
CA LEU A 281 44.31 15.99 -0.40
C LEU A 281 43.12 16.93 -0.22
N VAL A 282 42.08 16.50 0.50
CA VAL A 282 40.87 17.30 0.74
C VAL A 282 40.89 17.95 2.12
N ASP A 283 40.49 19.22 2.18
CA ASP A 283 40.04 19.86 3.41
C ASP A 283 38.55 19.59 3.60
N LEU A 284 38.19 18.77 4.60
CA LEU A 284 36.80 18.39 4.83
C LEU A 284 35.92 19.56 5.28
N LYS A 285 36.52 20.66 5.75
CA LYS A 285 35.82 21.89 6.17
C LYS A 285 35.06 22.50 5.00
N ASN A 286 35.64 22.57 3.82
CA ASN A 286 35.06 23.27 2.66
C ASN A 286 35.14 22.48 1.35
N ASP A 287 35.58 21.22 1.41
CA ASP A 287 35.85 20.34 0.26
C ASP A 287 36.85 20.91 -0.75
N SER A 288 37.70 21.85 -0.34
CA SER A 288 38.80 22.33 -1.18
C SER A 288 39.90 21.28 -1.28
N LEU A 289 40.59 21.24 -2.42
CA LEU A 289 41.63 20.27 -2.72
C LEU A 289 43.00 20.94 -2.82
N ALA A 290 44.01 20.30 -2.23
CA ALA A 290 45.40 20.48 -2.63
C ALA A 290 45.74 19.41 -3.68
N MET A 291 46.25 19.85 -4.83
CA MET A 291 46.62 18.99 -5.95
C MET A 291 48.13 18.94 -6.10
N PHE A 292 48.66 17.74 -6.29
CA PHE A 292 50.09 17.47 -6.42
C PHE A 292 50.36 16.60 -7.64
N VAL A 293 51.56 16.75 -8.21
CA VAL A 293 52.10 15.87 -9.26
C VAL A 293 53.22 15.04 -8.64
N ASN A 294 53.28 13.74 -8.92
CA ASN A 294 54.23 12.82 -8.28
C ASN A 294 55.68 13.27 -8.46
N ARG A 295 56.04 13.68 -9.68
CA ARG A 295 57.29 14.38 -10.01
C ARG A 295 57.03 15.42 -11.09
N ALA A 296 57.94 16.37 -11.27
CA ALA A 296 57.90 17.31 -12.38
C ALA A 296 59.32 17.61 -12.92
N PRO A 297 59.44 18.08 -14.17
CA PRO A 297 60.74 18.45 -14.73
C PRO A 297 61.27 19.76 -14.13
N ILE A 298 62.57 19.80 -13.83
CA ILE A 298 63.29 21.02 -13.47
C ILE A 298 63.53 21.82 -14.74
N VAL A 299 62.69 22.84 -14.97
CA VAL A 299 62.72 23.65 -16.20
C VAL A 299 63.55 24.94 -16.07
N ASN A 300 63.94 25.30 -14.84
CA ASN A 300 64.85 26.42 -14.54
C ASN A 300 66.14 25.92 -13.89
N GLY A 301 66.89 25.12 -14.64
CA GLY A 301 68.15 24.51 -14.21
C GLY A 301 68.57 23.42 -15.19
N THR A 302 69.37 22.47 -14.72
CA THR A 302 69.63 21.23 -15.45
C THR A 302 68.32 20.42 -15.54
N LEU A 303 68.00 19.94 -16.75
CA LEU A 303 66.75 19.22 -17.01
C LEU A 303 66.79 17.82 -16.36
N GLU A 304 66.25 17.74 -15.15
CA GLU A 304 66.16 16.53 -14.32
C GLU A 304 64.74 16.40 -13.73
N LYS A 305 64.43 15.26 -13.12
CA LYS A 305 63.18 15.09 -12.36
C LYS A 305 63.32 15.73 -10.98
N SER A 306 62.25 16.31 -10.45
CA SER A 306 62.21 16.75 -9.05
C SER A 306 62.51 15.58 -8.10
N THR A 307 63.00 15.87 -6.90
CA THR A 307 63.31 14.82 -5.90
C THR A 307 62.07 14.34 -5.14
N ASP A 308 61.00 15.12 -5.16
CA ASP A 308 59.75 14.89 -4.44
C ASP A 308 58.54 15.39 -5.26
N LYS A 309 57.32 15.10 -4.78
CA LYS A 309 56.07 15.61 -5.34
C LYS A 309 56.01 17.13 -5.29
N VAL A 310 55.43 17.71 -6.32
CA VAL A 310 55.30 19.16 -6.48
C VAL A 310 53.84 19.57 -6.37
N ARG A 311 53.57 20.78 -5.87
CA ARG A 311 52.21 21.30 -5.67
C ARG A 311 51.79 22.12 -6.89
N VAL A 312 50.54 21.96 -7.32
CA VAL A 312 49.92 22.85 -8.31
C VAL A 312 49.69 24.22 -7.66
N VAL A 313 50.18 25.28 -8.31
CA VAL A 313 50.13 26.66 -7.86
C VAL A 313 49.78 27.57 -9.04
N TYR A 314 49.48 28.84 -8.77
CA TYR A 314 49.47 29.87 -9.78
C TYR A 314 50.38 31.02 -9.39
N THR A 315 50.76 31.83 -10.37
CA THR A 315 51.50 33.07 -10.17
C THR A 315 50.88 34.20 -10.99
N LYS A 316 51.17 35.45 -10.63
CA LYS A 316 50.71 36.61 -11.37
C LYS A 316 51.85 37.20 -12.20
N THR A 317 51.73 37.16 -13.51
CA THR A 317 52.67 37.79 -14.46
C THR A 317 51.97 38.95 -15.16
N GLY A 318 52.21 40.16 -14.66
CA GLY A 318 51.49 41.34 -15.12
C GLY A 318 50.01 41.31 -14.73
N SER A 319 49.11 41.22 -15.72
CA SER A 319 47.65 41.13 -15.50
C SER A 319 47.11 39.71 -15.55
N THR A 320 47.87 38.73 -16.05
CA THR A 320 47.45 37.34 -16.17
C THR A 320 47.86 36.53 -14.95
N GLN A 321 47.03 35.55 -14.59
CA GLN A 321 47.33 34.53 -13.60
C GLN A 321 47.67 33.25 -14.35
N LEU A 322 48.86 32.70 -14.14
CA LEU A 322 49.39 31.53 -14.84
C LEU A 322 49.40 30.33 -13.89
N LEU A 323 48.78 29.22 -14.31
CA LEU A 323 48.79 27.94 -13.58
C LEU A 323 50.11 27.20 -13.87
N THR A 324 50.75 26.69 -12.83
CA THR A 324 52.05 25.99 -12.90
C THR A 324 52.21 25.04 -11.70
N VAL A 325 53.37 24.40 -11.54
CA VAL A 325 53.77 23.67 -10.33
C VAL A 325 54.90 24.37 -9.57
N SER A 326 55.04 24.07 -8.28
CA SER A 326 56.16 24.49 -7.42
C SER A 326 56.60 23.36 -6.50
N GLU A 327 57.89 23.31 -6.17
CA GLU A 327 58.42 22.51 -5.06
C GLU A 327 57.82 22.92 -3.72
N ARG A 328 57.92 22.04 -2.72
CA ARG A 328 57.49 22.26 -1.33
C ARG A 328 58.67 22.78 -0.50
N LYS A 329 58.44 23.67 0.48
CA LYS A 329 59.51 24.32 1.26
C LYS A 329 60.40 23.34 2.00
N THR A 330 59.84 22.28 2.58
CA THR A 330 60.58 21.12 3.10
C THR A 330 59.81 19.84 2.80
N VAL A 331 60.51 18.73 2.63
CA VAL A 331 59.92 17.42 2.29
C VAL A 331 59.02 16.90 3.42
N ASP A 332 59.33 17.31 4.66
CA ASP A 332 58.69 16.91 5.92
C ASP A 332 57.66 17.93 6.49
N ASP A 333 57.35 19.02 5.79
CA ASP A 333 56.33 19.98 6.26
C ASP A 333 54.93 19.35 6.18
N GLU A 334 54.26 19.23 7.34
CA GLU A 334 52.85 18.82 7.43
C GLU A 334 51.92 19.77 6.65
N ASN A 335 52.32 21.03 6.44
CA ASN A 335 51.47 22.08 5.85
C ASN A 335 51.54 22.17 4.31
N ASN A 336 52.36 21.34 3.66
CA ASN A 336 52.47 21.27 2.19
C ASN A 336 52.70 22.63 1.48
N ILE A 337 53.46 23.55 2.09
CA ILE A 337 53.60 24.94 1.63
C ILE A 337 54.50 25.01 0.38
N PRO A 338 54.08 25.68 -0.71
CA PRO A 338 54.91 25.83 -1.90
C PRO A 338 56.08 26.81 -1.66
N VAL A 339 57.21 26.57 -2.33
CA VAL A 339 58.36 27.49 -2.38
C VAL A 339 58.00 28.77 -3.14
N ASN A 340 57.34 28.63 -4.30
CA ASN A 340 56.95 29.71 -5.20
C ASN A 340 55.46 29.66 -5.55
N GLY A 341 54.88 30.82 -5.87
CA GLY A 341 53.48 30.94 -6.27
C GLY A 341 52.48 30.78 -5.11
N ILE A 342 51.19 30.74 -5.46
CA ILE A 342 50.06 30.67 -4.53
C ILE A 342 49.23 29.43 -4.87
N ALA A 343 48.77 28.67 -3.87
CA ALA A 343 47.89 27.55 -4.12
C ALA A 343 46.51 28.03 -4.62
N PRO A 344 45.97 27.48 -5.72
CA PRO A 344 44.62 27.80 -6.17
C PRO A 344 43.55 27.18 -5.25
N PHE A 345 42.34 27.75 -5.27
CA PHE A 345 41.20 27.18 -4.57
C PHE A 345 40.54 26.12 -5.46
N ILE A 346 41.02 24.88 -5.35
CA ILE A 346 40.51 23.77 -6.16
C ILE A 346 39.30 23.16 -5.49
N THR A 347 38.23 22.94 -6.22
CA THR A 347 37.05 22.19 -5.78
C THR A 347 36.64 21.20 -6.86
N VAL A 348 35.90 20.17 -6.44
CA VAL A 348 35.27 19.24 -7.37
C VAL A 348 33.79 19.56 -7.46
N THR A 349 33.29 19.71 -8.68
CA THR A 349 31.86 19.65 -8.93
C THR A 349 31.51 18.27 -9.48
N LYS A 350 30.51 17.65 -8.86
CA LYS A 350 29.82 16.50 -9.44
C LYS A 350 29.10 16.97 -10.72
N GLY A 351 28.68 16.03 -11.56
CA GLY A 351 27.73 16.35 -12.64
C GLY A 351 26.46 17.03 -12.08
N THR A 352 25.57 17.50 -12.95
CA THR A 352 24.23 17.94 -12.51
C THR A 352 23.35 16.69 -12.29
N PRO A 353 22.76 16.46 -11.11
CA PRO A 353 21.86 15.34 -10.87
C PRO A 353 20.68 15.37 -11.85
N ALA A 354 20.31 14.20 -12.34
CA ALA A 354 19.19 14.03 -13.23
C ALA A 354 17.93 13.65 -12.45
N LYS A 355 16.77 13.97 -13.03
CA LYS A 355 15.48 13.52 -12.52
C LYS A 355 15.08 12.23 -13.23
N ILE A 356 14.62 11.22 -12.48
CA ILE A 356 13.97 10.05 -13.06
C ILE A 356 12.52 10.44 -13.36
N GLU A 357 12.15 10.34 -14.63
CA GLU A 357 10.76 10.56 -15.04
C GLU A 357 9.85 9.49 -14.41
N GLY A 358 8.68 9.91 -13.92
CA GLY A 358 7.76 9.08 -13.11
C GLY A 358 7.94 9.20 -11.58
N GLY A 359 9.09 9.66 -11.09
CA GLY A 359 9.30 9.90 -9.65
C GLY A 359 9.24 8.64 -8.78
N THR A 360 8.42 8.68 -7.71
CA THR A 360 8.21 7.54 -6.80
C THR A 360 7.24 6.54 -7.42
N GLY A 361 7.63 5.27 -7.53
CA GLY A 361 6.78 4.23 -8.12
C GLY A 361 7.51 2.92 -8.38
N VAL A 362 6.85 2.01 -9.12
CA VAL A 362 7.42 0.73 -9.54
C VAL A 362 8.02 0.86 -10.93
N TYR A 363 9.17 0.23 -11.13
CA TYR A 363 9.95 0.27 -12.35
C TYR A 363 10.45 -1.12 -12.71
N PHE A 364 10.64 -1.36 -14.00
CA PHE A 364 11.54 -2.41 -14.47
C PHE A 364 12.89 -1.79 -14.79
N LEU A 365 13.97 -2.49 -14.43
CA LEU A 365 15.33 -2.03 -14.64
C LEU A 365 16.04 -2.93 -15.66
N LYS A 366 16.75 -2.33 -16.61
CA LYS A 366 17.60 -3.03 -17.58
C LYS A 366 19.05 -2.60 -17.47
N SER A 367 19.97 -3.54 -17.62
CA SER A 367 21.38 -3.18 -17.80
C SER A 367 21.57 -2.50 -19.16
N ALA A 368 22.17 -1.32 -19.16
CA ALA A 368 22.60 -0.61 -20.37
C ALA A 368 24.08 -0.90 -20.71
N SER A 369 24.68 -1.91 -20.07
CA SER A 369 26.05 -2.34 -20.34
C SER A 369 26.21 -2.80 -21.79
N LYS A 370 27.43 -2.69 -22.33
CA LYS A 370 27.80 -3.29 -23.64
C LYS A 370 28.36 -4.70 -23.51
N THR A 371 28.38 -5.25 -22.29
CA THR A 371 28.86 -6.60 -21.98
C THR A 371 27.76 -7.64 -22.25
N THR A 372 27.99 -8.89 -21.86
CA THR A 372 27.05 -10.02 -22.01
C THR A 372 25.70 -9.81 -21.33
N ASP A 373 25.60 -8.88 -20.37
CA ASP A 373 24.36 -8.60 -19.64
C ASP A 373 23.60 -7.38 -20.17
N GLY A 374 24.15 -6.70 -21.17
CA GLY A 374 23.50 -5.59 -21.86
C GLY A 374 22.11 -5.95 -22.38
N GLY A 375 21.13 -5.09 -22.10
CA GLY A 375 19.73 -5.25 -22.51
C GLY A 375 18.90 -6.20 -21.64
N LYS A 376 19.52 -6.95 -20.72
CA LYS A 376 18.78 -7.85 -19.81
C LYS A 376 18.09 -7.08 -18.69
N TYR A 377 16.90 -7.54 -18.32
CA TYR A 377 16.20 -7.08 -17.12
C TYR A 377 16.92 -7.55 -15.85
N ILE A 378 16.79 -6.78 -14.78
CA ILE A 378 17.50 -7.01 -13.51
C ILE A 378 16.54 -7.61 -12.49
N ALA A 379 16.88 -8.79 -11.98
CA ALA A 379 16.07 -9.52 -11.00
C ALA A 379 16.30 -8.99 -9.57
N SER A 380 17.57 -8.77 -9.21
CA SER A 380 17.99 -8.36 -7.86
C SER A 380 19.38 -7.71 -7.90
N PHE A 381 19.90 -7.32 -6.72
CA PHE A 381 21.23 -6.75 -6.58
C PHE A 381 22.01 -7.45 -5.46
N ASN A 382 23.25 -7.83 -5.75
CA ASN A 382 24.17 -8.35 -4.74
C ASN A 382 24.87 -7.17 -4.06
N GLU A 383 24.47 -6.89 -2.82
CA GLU A 383 24.97 -5.76 -2.03
C GLU A 383 26.45 -5.90 -1.64
N ASN A 384 26.93 -7.13 -1.44
CA ASN A 384 28.32 -7.39 -1.04
C ASN A 384 29.29 -7.10 -2.20
N ASP A 385 28.98 -7.63 -3.39
CA ASP A 385 29.81 -7.47 -4.58
C ASP A 385 29.52 -6.19 -5.37
N LYS A 386 28.44 -5.48 -5.00
CA LYS A 386 27.89 -4.31 -5.70
C LYS A 386 27.63 -4.59 -7.18
N LYS A 387 26.96 -5.71 -7.46
CA LYS A 387 26.68 -6.17 -8.82
C LYS A 387 25.20 -6.45 -9.04
N ILE A 388 24.75 -6.15 -10.25
CA ILE A 388 23.41 -6.51 -10.72
C ILE A 388 23.31 -8.03 -10.91
N VAL A 389 22.14 -8.59 -10.64
CA VAL A 389 21.80 -9.97 -10.99
C VAL A 389 20.77 -9.92 -12.11
N PRO A 390 21.15 -10.24 -13.36
CA PRO A 390 20.22 -10.23 -14.48
C PRO A 390 19.20 -11.37 -14.35
N MET A 391 18.01 -11.17 -14.89
CA MET A 391 17.05 -12.25 -15.08
C MET A 391 17.63 -13.29 -16.04
N THR A 392 17.46 -14.57 -15.69
CA THR A 392 17.96 -15.70 -16.49
C THR A 392 17.12 -15.94 -17.74
N THR A 393 15.80 -15.73 -17.65
CA THR A 393 14.83 -15.85 -18.75
C THR A 393 13.63 -14.92 -18.55
N GLY A 394 12.90 -14.61 -19.63
CA GLY A 394 11.63 -13.88 -19.57
C GLY A 394 11.74 -12.36 -19.45
N THR A 395 10.58 -11.71 -19.38
CA THR A 395 10.42 -10.26 -19.10
C THR A 395 9.66 -10.08 -17.80
N PRO A 396 9.99 -9.07 -16.97
CA PRO A 396 9.19 -8.73 -15.79
C PRO A 396 7.72 -8.49 -16.15
N SER A 397 6.83 -8.72 -15.18
CA SER A 397 5.40 -8.43 -15.31
C SER A 397 4.94 -7.48 -14.22
N VAL A 398 3.95 -6.64 -14.54
CA VAL A 398 3.30 -5.76 -13.56
C VAL A 398 2.52 -6.55 -12.51
N ASN A 399 2.17 -7.80 -12.83
CA ASN A 399 1.41 -8.69 -11.97
C ASN A 399 2.31 -9.50 -11.02
N HIS A 400 3.63 -9.54 -11.24
CA HIS A 400 4.58 -10.39 -10.49
C HIS A 400 5.70 -9.58 -9.86
N LEU A 401 6.19 -10.00 -8.69
CA LEU A 401 7.28 -9.29 -8.00
C LEU A 401 8.65 -9.41 -8.69
N GLU A 402 8.87 -10.48 -9.46
CA GLU A 402 10.15 -10.73 -10.10
C GLU A 402 10.50 -9.64 -11.12
N GLY A 403 11.68 -9.03 -10.93
CA GLY A 403 12.14 -7.92 -11.78
C GLY A 403 11.46 -6.57 -11.51
N GLN A 404 10.56 -6.49 -10.53
CA GLN A 404 10.00 -5.21 -10.07
C GLN A 404 10.92 -4.53 -9.07
N TRP A 405 11.20 -3.26 -9.32
CA TRP A 405 11.96 -2.38 -8.44
C TRP A 405 11.10 -1.23 -7.97
N TYR A 406 11.13 -0.92 -6.68
CA TYR A 406 10.51 0.26 -6.14
C TYR A 406 11.55 1.38 -6.05
N ILE A 407 11.28 2.49 -6.75
CA ILE A 407 12.06 3.71 -6.69
C ILE A 407 11.29 4.72 -5.84
N LYS A 408 11.92 5.25 -4.79
CA LYS A 408 11.39 6.33 -3.96
C LYS A 408 12.22 7.58 -4.18
N GLU A 409 11.57 8.68 -4.57
CA GLU A 409 12.16 10.00 -4.71
C GLU A 409 11.85 10.85 -3.46
N ASP A 410 12.87 11.53 -2.96
CA ASP A 410 12.82 12.44 -1.82
C ASP A 410 13.79 13.61 -2.07
N ASN A 411 13.28 14.74 -2.54
CA ASN A 411 14.02 15.99 -2.73
C ASN A 411 15.27 15.84 -3.63
N GLY A 412 15.13 15.17 -4.76
CA GLY A 412 16.22 14.92 -5.71
C GLY A 412 17.14 13.76 -5.33
N MET A 413 16.86 13.07 -4.22
CA MET A 413 17.52 11.83 -3.80
C MET A 413 16.62 10.64 -4.08
N TYR A 414 17.22 9.51 -4.40
CA TYR A 414 16.51 8.28 -4.76
C TYR A 414 16.92 7.10 -3.88
N SER A 415 15.95 6.26 -3.57
CA SER A 415 16.13 4.92 -3.01
C SER A 415 15.56 3.90 -3.98
N ILE A 416 16.27 2.80 -4.26
CA ILE A 416 15.97 1.81 -5.29
C ILE A 416 16.11 0.43 -4.66
N VAL A 417 15.00 -0.27 -4.50
CA VAL A 417 14.92 -1.56 -3.77
C VAL A 417 14.08 -2.55 -4.58
N ASP A 418 14.56 -3.77 -4.71
CA ASP A 418 13.85 -4.83 -5.43
C ASP A 418 12.66 -5.34 -4.59
N ARG A 419 11.53 -5.66 -5.24
CA ARG A 419 10.29 -6.04 -4.55
C ARG A 419 10.16 -7.53 -4.26
N LYS A 420 11.03 -8.40 -4.79
CA LYS A 420 10.99 -9.87 -4.57
C LYS A 420 11.93 -10.28 -3.43
N SER A 421 13.19 -9.84 -3.47
CA SER A 421 14.24 -10.17 -2.51
C SER A 421 14.62 -9.05 -1.54
N ASN A 422 14.04 -7.85 -1.66
CA ASN A 422 14.31 -6.69 -0.79
C ASN A 422 15.80 -6.24 -0.77
N THR A 423 16.53 -6.52 -1.84
CA THR A 423 17.90 -6.05 -2.07
C THR A 423 17.91 -4.61 -2.56
N SER A 424 18.88 -3.83 -2.09
CA SER A 424 18.95 -2.39 -2.34
C SER A 424 20.10 -2.04 -3.28
N MET A 425 19.77 -1.46 -4.43
CA MET A 425 20.77 -0.91 -5.33
C MET A 425 21.27 0.47 -4.87
N LEU A 426 20.39 1.23 -4.21
CA LEU A 426 20.68 2.54 -3.66
C LEU A 426 19.72 2.82 -2.50
N LEU A 427 20.20 3.08 -1.29
CA LEU A 427 19.30 3.41 -0.16
C LEU A 427 19.00 4.90 -0.02
N LYS A 428 19.91 5.78 -0.49
CA LYS A 428 19.67 7.22 -0.65
C LYS A 428 20.81 7.84 -1.46
N GLY A 429 20.54 8.38 -2.63
CA GLY A 429 21.57 9.04 -3.44
C GLY A 429 21.05 9.85 -4.61
N GLU A 430 21.88 10.76 -5.11
CA GLU A 430 21.64 11.44 -6.39
C GLU A 430 21.86 10.45 -7.54
N VAL A 431 21.16 10.68 -8.65
CA VAL A 431 21.27 9.88 -9.88
C VAL A 431 21.65 10.80 -11.03
N PHE A 432 22.34 10.28 -12.03
CA PHE A 432 22.86 11.08 -13.14
C PHE A 432 22.51 10.42 -14.46
N ALA A 433 22.00 11.20 -15.40
CA ALA A 433 21.63 10.70 -16.72
C ALA A 433 22.88 10.36 -17.53
N VAL A 434 22.82 9.26 -18.27
CA VAL A 434 23.83 8.89 -19.27
C VAL A 434 23.53 9.69 -20.54
N GLN A 435 24.44 10.60 -20.89
CA GLN A 435 24.24 11.48 -22.04
C GLN A 435 24.09 10.67 -23.33
N GLY A 436 23.07 11.03 -24.14
CA GLY A 436 22.76 10.33 -25.39
C GLY A 436 21.94 9.05 -25.22
N MET A 437 21.60 8.65 -23.99
CA MET A 437 20.75 7.48 -23.72
C MET A 437 19.50 7.92 -22.95
N ALA A 438 18.33 7.67 -23.52
CA ALA A 438 17.06 7.98 -22.88
C ALA A 438 16.87 7.14 -21.61
N ASN A 439 16.32 7.75 -20.56
CA ASN A 439 15.93 7.09 -19.30
C ASN A 439 17.02 6.16 -18.71
N THR A 440 18.29 6.50 -18.90
CA THR A 440 19.42 5.67 -18.50
C THR A 440 20.28 6.44 -17.51
N PHE A 441 20.60 5.82 -16.37
CA PHE A 441 21.20 6.49 -15.23
C PHE A 441 22.36 5.70 -14.62
N THR A 442 23.26 6.39 -13.92
CA THR A 442 24.28 5.78 -13.06
C THR A 442 23.91 5.92 -11.60
N PHE A 443 24.07 4.84 -10.82
CA PHE A 443 23.75 4.81 -9.39
C PHE A 443 25.01 4.49 -8.57
N GLY A 444 25.40 5.40 -7.67
CA GLY A 444 26.16 5.11 -6.44
C GLY A 444 27.39 4.19 -6.50
N GLY A 445 28.18 4.19 -7.58
CA GLY A 445 29.38 3.34 -7.70
C GLY A 445 29.14 1.95 -8.31
N ASN A 446 27.96 1.69 -8.88
CA ASN A 446 27.73 0.54 -9.74
C ASN A 446 28.51 0.70 -11.05
N ALA A 447 29.14 -0.39 -11.51
CA ALA A 447 29.90 -0.38 -12.77
C ALA A 447 28.99 -0.22 -14.00
N ASP A 448 27.73 -0.67 -13.90
CA ASP A 448 26.77 -0.66 -15.00
C ASP A 448 25.83 0.56 -14.95
N SER A 449 25.56 1.11 -16.14
CA SER A 449 24.48 2.06 -16.37
C SER A 449 23.15 1.31 -16.48
N ILE A 450 22.07 1.91 -16.02
CA ILE A 450 20.77 1.24 -15.88
C ILE A 450 19.69 2.05 -16.58
N THR A 451 18.97 1.42 -17.49
CA THR A 451 17.76 1.99 -18.09
C THR A 451 16.57 1.71 -17.17
N VAL A 452 15.79 2.75 -16.86
CA VAL A 452 14.61 2.68 -15.98
C VAL A 452 13.32 2.77 -16.80
N GLU A 453 12.39 1.85 -16.56
CA GLU A 453 11.12 1.76 -17.28
C GLU A 453 9.95 1.88 -16.28
N PRO A 454 9.29 3.04 -16.15
CA PRO A 454 8.21 3.24 -15.19
C PRO A 454 7.01 2.32 -15.48
N GLN A 455 6.45 1.73 -14.44
CA GLN A 455 5.33 0.80 -14.51
C GLN A 455 4.15 1.28 -13.68
N LYS A 456 2.94 1.02 -14.18
CA LYS A 456 1.70 1.30 -13.46
C LYS A 456 1.32 0.07 -12.64
N VAL A 457 1.72 0.06 -11.38
CA VAL A 457 1.40 -1.00 -10.41
C VAL A 457 0.62 -0.38 -9.26
N ASN A 458 -0.44 -1.06 -8.81
CA ASN A 458 -1.20 -0.64 -7.64
C ASN A 458 -0.44 -1.04 -6.36
N LEU A 459 0.19 -0.08 -5.68
CA LEU A 459 0.91 -0.33 -4.42
C LEU A 459 -0.01 -0.53 -3.21
N ASP A 460 -1.30 -0.19 -3.35
CA ASP A 460 -2.30 -0.46 -2.30
C ASP A 460 -2.72 -1.93 -2.30
N ASP A 461 -2.56 -2.62 -3.44
CA ASP A 461 -2.73 -4.07 -3.51
C ASP A 461 -1.56 -4.79 -2.82
N LYS A 462 -1.83 -5.25 -1.60
CA LYS A 462 -0.88 -5.99 -0.77
C LYS A 462 -0.80 -7.48 -1.13
N PHE A 463 -1.48 -7.95 -2.17
CA PHE A 463 -1.52 -9.35 -2.58
C PHE A 463 -1.09 -9.58 -4.03
N LEU A 464 -0.40 -8.59 -4.62
CA LEU A 464 0.08 -8.62 -5.99
C LEU A 464 0.75 -9.95 -6.36
N GLY A 465 0.28 -10.56 -7.45
CA GLY A 465 0.75 -11.86 -7.94
C GLY A 465 0.01 -13.05 -7.36
N SER A 466 -0.96 -12.84 -6.48
CA SER A 466 -1.79 -13.89 -5.89
C SER A 466 -3.25 -13.47 -5.78
N ALA A 467 -4.14 -14.46 -5.71
CA ALA A 467 -5.55 -14.20 -5.44
C ALA A 467 -5.73 -13.69 -4.00
N ASN A 468 -6.62 -12.71 -3.83
CA ASN A 468 -7.08 -12.28 -2.52
C ASN A 468 -8.61 -12.11 -2.54
N PHE A 469 -9.31 -13.08 -1.95
CA PHE A 469 -10.76 -13.06 -1.82
C PHE A 469 -11.18 -12.34 -0.55
N THR A 470 -12.13 -11.44 -0.68
CA THR A 470 -12.79 -10.78 0.45
C THR A 470 -13.67 -11.75 1.23
N THR A 471 -13.98 -11.42 2.49
CA THR A 471 -14.88 -12.23 3.33
C THR A 471 -16.25 -12.42 2.68
N ALA A 472 -16.79 -11.38 2.03
CA ALA A 472 -18.07 -11.43 1.34
C ALA A 472 -18.04 -12.37 0.12
N GLU A 473 -16.99 -12.31 -0.71
CA GLU A 473 -16.83 -13.22 -1.86
C GLU A 473 -16.72 -14.67 -1.40
N MET A 474 -15.95 -14.96 -0.34
CA MET A 474 -15.85 -16.33 0.20
C MET A 474 -17.18 -16.84 0.77
N ALA A 475 -18.00 -15.97 1.36
CA ALA A 475 -19.28 -16.34 1.95
C ALA A 475 -20.40 -16.53 0.92
N ASN A 476 -20.46 -15.68 -0.10
CA ASN A 476 -21.56 -15.65 -1.07
C ASN A 476 -21.27 -16.43 -2.35
N ASN A 477 -20.00 -16.57 -2.71
CA ASN A 477 -19.62 -17.17 -3.98
C ASN A 477 -19.04 -18.57 -3.79
N GLY A 478 -19.22 -19.38 -4.82
CA GLY A 478 -18.54 -20.65 -5.03
C GLY A 478 -17.84 -20.60 -6.36
N TYR A 479 -16.88 -21.50 -6.57
CA TYR A 479 -16.01 -21.44 -7.73
C TYR A 479 -15.96 -22.80 -8.41
N ALA A 480 -16.35 -22.81 -9.68
CA ALA A 480 -16.09 -23.92 -10.57
C ALA A 480 -14.67 -23.77 -11.13
N LEU A 481 -13.84 -24.78 -10.93
CA LEU A 481 -12.46 -24.78 -11.42
C LEU A 481 -12.44 -25.17 -12.89
N ASN A 482 -12.01 -24.26 -13.76
CA ASN A 482 -11.92 -24.46 -15.19
C ASN A 482 -10.44 -24.52 -15.61
N LEU A 483 -9.94 -25.69 -15.99
CA LEU A 483 -8.55 -25.86 -16.40
C LEU A 483 -8.36 -25.31 -17.82
N ILE A 484 -7.41 -24.39 -17.99
CA ILE A 484 -7.03 -23.82 -19.28
C ILE A 484 -5.83 -24.59 -19.84
N PRO A 485 -5.98 -25.32 -20.97
CA PRO A 485 -4.86 -25.99 -21.62
C PRO A 485 -3.74 -25.03 -22.00
N ALA A 486 -2.50 -25.51 -22.02
CA ALA A 486 -1.35 -24.70 -22.44
C ALA A 486 -1.56 -24.14 -23.86
N GLY A 487 -1.38 -22.83 -24.02
CA GLY A 487 -1.59 -22.13 -25.30
C GLY A 487 -3.04 -21.77 -25.63
N ALA A 488 -4.02 -22.11 -24.77
CA ALA A 488 -5.42 -21.74 -24.96
C ALA A 488 -5.80 -20.48 -24.14
N GLU A 489 -6.72 -19.68 -24.69
CA GLU A 489 -7.31 -18.55 -23.96
C GLU A 489 -8.51 -18.98 -23.10
N THR A 490 -9.36 -19.86 -23.63
CA THR A 490 -10.59 -20.36 -22.99
C THR A 490 -10.63 -21.88 -22.95
N SER A 491 -11.46 -22.45 -22.07
CA SER A 491 -11.66 -23.89 -21.96
C SER A 491 -13.09 -24.23 -21.52
N SER A 492 -13.59 -25.38 -21.96
CA SER A 492 -14.82 -26.02 -21.45
C SER A 492 -14.51 -27.16 -20.49
N SER A 493 -13.27 -27.27 -20.01
CA SER A 493 -12.81 -28.35 -19.13
C SER A 493 -12.95 -27.95 -17.67
N TYR A 494 -13.94 -28.52 -16.98
CA TYR A 494 -14.23 -28.23 -15.58
C TYR A 494 -13.94 -29.41 -14.67
N THR A 495 -13.69 -29.11 -13.41
CA THR A 495 -13.52 -30.12 -12.36
C THR A 495 -14.85 -30.78 -12.01
N VAL A 496 -14.87 -32.11 -12.07
CA VAL A 496 -15.97 -32.99 -11.66
C VAL A 496 -15.46 -34.06 -10.68
N THR A 497 -16.37 -34.74 -9.99
CA THR A 497 -16.04 -35.87 -9.10
C THR A 497 -16.46 -37.20 -9.69
N ALA A 498 -15.59 -38.21 -9.60
CA ALA A 498 -15.93 -39.63 -9.81
C ALA A 498 -15.35 -40.45 -8.65
N ASP A 499 -16.18 -41.16 -7.90
CA ASP A 499 -15.78 -41.89 -6.67
C ASP A 499 -14.94 -41.04 -5.70
N SER A 500 -15.36 -39.78 -5.50
CA SER A 500 -14.66 -38.74 -4.73
C SER A 500 -13.32 -38.26 -5.30
N ILE A 501 -12.78 -38.86 -6.37
CA ILE A 501 -11.59 -38.38 -7.07
C ILE A 501 -11.97 -37.20 -7.96
N LEU A 502 -11.15 -36.16 -7.93
CA LEU A 502 -11.31 -34.99 -8.79
C LEU A 502 -10.75 -35.26 -10.17
N GLN A 503 -11.58 -35.03 -11.19
CA GLN A 503 -11.24 -35.19 -12.59
C GLN A 503 -11.55 -33.91 -13.36
N VAL A 504 -10.84 -33.64 -14.44
CA VAL A 504 -11.13 -32.53 -15.35
C VAL A 504 -11.79 -33.11 -16.61
N LYS A 505 -13.03 -32.71 -16.89
CA LYS A 505 -13.79 -33.17 -18.06
C LYS A 505 -14.43 -32.01 -18.80
N SER A 506 -14.71 -32.21 -20.08
CA SER A 506 -15.48 -31.23 -20.87
C SER A 506 -16.97 -31.32 -20.50
N VAL A 507 -17.43 -30.42 -19.65
CA VAL A 507 -18.83 -30.31 -19.18
C VAL A 507 -19.25 -28.84 -19.13
N ASP A 508 -20.53 -28.55 -18.92
CA ASP A 508 -21.00 -27.19 -18.62
C ASP A 508 -20.56 -26.81 -17.20
N GLY A 509 -20.25 -25.53 -16.95
CA GLY A 509 -19.82 -25.04 -15.63
C GLY A 509 -20.87 -25.28 -14.53
N LYS A 510 -22.16 -25.36 -14.89
CA LYS A 510 -23.25 -25.71 -13.94
C LYS A 510 -23.20 -27.17 -13.48
N ASP A 511 -22.59 -28.06 -14.26
CA ASP A 511 -22.45 -29.48 -13.97
C ASP A 511 -21.11 -29.78 -13.25
N ALA A 512 -20.30 -28.74 -13.02
CA ALA A 512 -19.02 -28.83 -12.32
C ALA A 512 -19.21 -28.92 -10.79
N VAL A 513 -18.17 -29.41 -10.12
CA VAL A 513 -18.10 -29.33 -8.66
C VAL A 513 -17.84 -27.89 -8.27
N ILE A 514 -18.71 -27.34 -7.44
CA ILE A 514 -18.58 -25.98 -6.89
C ILE A 514 -17.83 -26.04 -5.56
N PHE A 515 -16.75 -25.27 -5.47
CA PHE A 515 -15.93 -25.16 -4.27
C PHE A 515 -16.14 -23.82 -3.56
N LYS A 516 -16.24 -23.86 -2.24
CA LYS A 516 -16.06 -22.70 -1.36
C LYS A 516 -14.58 -22.56 -1.05
N ILE A 517 -14.12 -21.32 -1.02
CA ILE A 517 -12.75 -20.96 -0.63
C ILE A 517 -12.75 -20.63 0.86
N VAL A 518 -11.81 -21.22 1.59
CA VAL A 518 -11.61 -20.98 3.02
C VAL A 518 -10.21 -20.40 3.22
N ALA A 519 -10.11 -19.16 3.69
CA ALA A 519 -8.84 -18.55 4.08
C ALA A 519 -8.33 -19.19 5.38
N VAL A 520 -7.05 -19.60 5.38
CA VAL A 520 -6.40 -20.25 6.53
C VAL A 520 -5.43 -19.31 7.23
N ASP A 521 -4.56 -18.66 6.48
CA ASP A 521 -3.49 -17.82 7.00
C ASP A 521 -3.01 -16.80 5.96
N THR A 522 -2.36 -15.72 6.39
CA THR A 522 -1.78 -14.70 5.51
C THR A 522 -0.30 -14.49 5.83
N LEU A 523 0.54 -14.64 4.82
CA LEU A 523 2.00 -14.62 4.96
C LEU A 523 2.60 -13.47 4.16
N LYS A 524 3.58 -12.78 4.74
CA LYS A 524 4.34 -11.75 4.04
C LYS A 524 5.43 -12.39 3.19
N ILE A 525 5.39 -12.18 1.87
CA ILE A 525 6.30 -12.83 0.90
C ILE A 525 7.25 -11.88 0.19
N GLY A 526 7.01 -10.56 0.25
CA GLY A 526 7.86 -9.62 -0.46
C GLY A 526 7.52 -8.14 -0.22
N GLY A 527 7.72 -7.35 -1.26
CA GLY A 527 7.70 -5.90 -1.27
C GLY A 527 9.09 -5.30 -1.06
N ALA A 528 9.25 -4.02 -1.43
CA ALA A 528 10.44 -3.25 -1.09
C ALA A 528 10.40 -2.82 0.39
N GLN A 529 10.59 -3.79 1.29
CA GLN A 529 10.40 -3.66 2.74
C GLN A 529 11.27 -2.58 3.38
N ALA A 530 12.49 -2.37 2.87
CA ALA A 530 13.37 -1.29 3.28
C ALA A 530 12.73 0.11 3.09
N LEU A 531 11.74 0.21 2.19
CA LEU A 531 10.97 1.41 1.89
C LEU A 531 9.51 1.31 2.36
N GLN A 532 9.21 0.38 3.27
CA GLN A 532 7.89 0.14 3.86
C GLN A 532 6.82 -0.36 2.87
N ASP A 533 7.22 -0.88 1.71
CA ASP A 533 6.35 -1.63 0.81
C ASP A 533 6.35 -3.12 1.21
N THR A 534 5.17 -3.72 1.25
CA THR A 534 4.98 -5.11 1.71
C THR A 534 3.96 -5.80 0.82
N VAL A 535 4.28 -7.03 0.41
CA VAL A 535 3.37 -7.89 -0.32
C VAL A 535 3.23 -9.21 0.41
N SER A 536 2.00 -9.71 0.45
CA SER A 536 1.54 -10.88 1.18
C SER A 536 0.85 -11.86 0.23
N ILE A 537 0.68 -13.09 0.70
CA ILE A 537 -0.09 -14.14 0.04
C ILE A 537 -1.00 -14.79 1.07
N VAL A 538 -2.19 -15.20 0.64
CA VAL A 538 -3.15 -15.91 1.48
C VAL A 538 -3.09 -17.41 1.18
N LYS A 539 -3.09 -18.20 2.23
CA LYS A 539 -3.20 -19.65 2.20
C LYS A 539 -4.68 -20.04 2.20
N TYR A 540 -5.09 -20.84 1.24
CA TYR A 540 -6.49 -21.23 1.05
C TYR A 540 -6.70 -22.74 1.12
N GLN A 541 -7.90 -23.15 1.51
CA GLN A 541 -8.43 -24.49 1.33
C GLN A 541 -9.67 -24.45 0.44
N LEU A 542 -9.90 -25.54 -0.28
CA LEU A 542 -11.10 -25.73 -1.09
C LEU A 542 -12.03 -26.71 -0.40
N LYS A 543 -13.25 -26.27 -0.11
CA LYS A 543 -14.32 -27.04 0.53
C LYS A 543 -15.44 -27.27 -0.48
N SER A 544 -16.06 -28.44 -0.49
CA SER A 544 -17.28 -28.66 -1.28
C SER A 544 -18.41 -27.72 -0.82
N GLN A 545 -19.18 -27.15 -1.74
CA GLN A 545 -20.24 -26.17 -1.43
C GLN A 545 -21.18 -26.61 -0.29
N PHE A 546 -21.69 -27.82 -0.35
CA PHE A 546 -22.76 -28.26 0.57
C PHE A 546 -22.32 -29.26 1.63
N SER A 547 -21.03 -29.65 1.66
CA SER A 547 -20.53 -30.63 2.62
C SER A 547 -19.23 -30.20 3.27
N ASP A 548 -18.94 -30.71 4.47
CA ASP A 548 -17.66 -30.50 5.17
C ASP A 548 -16.52 -31.37 4.58
N LYS A 549 -16.58 -31.66 3.27
CA LYS A 549 -15.52 -32.35 2.54
C LYS A 549 -14.58 -31.34 1.93
N TYR A 550 -13.29 -31.52 2.16
CA TYR A 550 -12.23 -30.67 1.65
C TYR A 550 -11.43 -31.38 0.56
N VAL A 551 -10.79 -30.61 -0.30
CA VAL A 551 -9.82 -31.14 -1.26
C VAL A 551 -8.61 -31.67 -0.50
N ALA A 552 -8.29 -32.94 -0.73
CA ALA A 552 -7.21 -33.69 -0.10
C ALA A 552 -6.42 -34.47 -1.16
N TYR A 553 -5.21 -34.93 -0.80
CA TYR A 553 -4.41 -35.79 -1.67
C TYR A 553 -4.67 -37.26 -1.37
N ASP A 554 -4.91 -38.06 -2.39
CA ASP A 554 -4.94 -39.51 -2.30
C ASP A 554 -3.55 -40.07 -2.64
N THR A 555 -2.87 -40.62 -1.64
CA THR A 555 -1.50 -41.14 -1.79
C THR A 555 -1.45 -42.44 -2.59
N GLU A 556 -2.51 -43.26 -2.55
CA GLU A 556 -2.58 -44.53 -3.28
C GLU A 556 -2.83 -44.29 -4.77
N LYS A 557 -3.84 -43.47 -5.07
CA LYS A 557 -4.23 -43.11 -6.45
C LYS A 557 -3.43 -41.95 -7.03
N LYS A 558 -2.53 -41.35 -6.25
CA LYS A 558 -1.69 -40.19 -6.63
C LYS A 558 -2.47 -39.06 -7.29
N SER A 559 -3.64 -38.75 -6.76
CA SER A 559 -4.58 -37.77 -7.33
C SER A 559 -5.31 -37.00 -6.24
N LEU A 560 -5.93 -35.87 -6.61
CA LEU A 560 -6.77 -35.09 -5.71
C LEU A 560 -8.14 -35.74 -5.53
N LYS A 561 -8.70 -35.58 -4.34
CA LYS A 561 -10.04 -36.05 -3.98
C LYS A 561 -10.76 -35.07 -3.06
N VAL A 562 -12.07 -35.19 -2.96
CA VAL A 562 -12.86 -34.57 -1.86
C VAL A 562 -13.02 -35.58 -0.72
N SER A 563 -12.70 -35.18 0.50
CA SER A 563 -12.74 -36.05 1.68
C SER A 563 -13.11 -35.29 2.95
N SER A 564 -13.83 -35.96 3.86
CA SER A 564 -14.10 -35.46 5.22
C SER A 564 -13.14 -36.00 6.28
N SER A 565 -12.28 -36.96 5.93
CA SER A 565 -11.38 -37.64 6.88
C SER A 565 -9.90 -37.47 6.54
N ALA A 566 -9.57 -37.12 5.30
CA ALA A 566 -8.19 -36.85 4.89
C ALA A 566 -7.85 -35.39 5.17
N ASN A 567 -6.56 -35.12 5.43
CA ASN A 567 -6.08 -33.76 5.66
C ASN A 567 -6.32 -32.88 4.42
N ALA A 568 -6.94 -31.72 4.65
CA ALA A 568 -7.15 -30.72 3.61
C ALA A 568 -5.81 -30.18 3.11
N ILE A 569 -5.71 -29.97 1.79
CA ILE A 569 -4.55 -29.33 1.17
C ILE A 569 -4.68 -27.82 1.30
N ASN A 570 -3.57 -27.19 1.66
CA ASN A 570 -3.42 -25.74 1.63
C ASN A 570 -2.83 -25.32 0.28
N PHE A 571 -3.44 -24.31 -0.34
CA PHE A 571 -3.05 -23.79 -1.63
C PHE A 571 -2.61 -22.32 -1.55
N TYR A 572 -1.64 -21.96 -2.37
CA TYR A 572 -1.47 -20.61 -2.88
C TYR A 572 -2.05 -20.53 -4.29
N PHE A 573 -2.83 -19.48 -4.55
CA PHE A 573 -3.39 -19.23 -5.88
C PHE A 573 -2.60 -18.11 -6.55
N ASN A 574 -1.55 -18.47 -7.29
CA ASN A 574 -0.68 -17.50 -7.93
C ASN A 574 -1.27 -17.08 -9.27
N ILE A 575 -1.31 -15.78 -9.52
CA ILE A 575 -1.79 -15.21 -10.78
C ILE A 575 -0.75 -15.49 -11.87
N ASN A 576 -1.15 -15.72 -13.12
CA ASN A 576 -0.22 -15.80 -14.26
C ASN A 576 0.44 -14.43 -14.55
N VAL A 577 1.58 -14.42 -15.23
CA VAL A 577 2.26 -13.19 -15.69
C VAL A 577 1.34 -12.26 -16.49
N ASP A 578 0.42 -12.83 -17.28
CA ASP A 578 -0.56 -12.08 -18.10
C ASP A 578 -1.79 -11.60 -17.30
N GLY A 579 -1.95 -12.03 -16.04
CA GLY A 579 -3.13 -11.76 -15.23
C GLY A 579 -4.30 -12.73 -15.48
N GLY A 580 -5.30 -12.69 -14.60
CA GLY A 580 -6.62 -13.30 -14.82
C GLY A 580 -6.73 -14.84 -14.80
N LYS A 581 -5.61 -15.57 -14.67
CA LYS A 581 -5.60 -17.04 -14.52
C LYS A 581 -4.74 -17.42 -13.30
N TYR A 582 -5.09 -18.52 -12.64
CA TYR A 582 -4.47 -18.95 -11.39
C TYR A 582 -3.79 -20.30 -11.52
N SER A 583 -2.51 -20.40 -11.15
CA SER A 583 -1.94 -21.69 -10.80
C SER A 583 -2.27 -22.01 -9.35
N MET A 584 -2.58 -23.27 -9.07
CA MET A 584 -2.79 -23.74 -7.69
C MET A 584 -1.51 -24.45 -7.23
N GLU A 585 -0.75 -23.80 -6.36
CA GLU A 585 0.48 -24.31 -5.74
C GLU A 585 0.16 -24.86 -4.35
N ILE A 586 0.74 -25.99 -3.97
CA ILE A 586 0.62 -26.53 -2.61
C ILE A 586 1.54 -25.74 -1.68
N ALA A 587 0.95 -25.18 -0.61
CA ALA A 587 1.59 -24.22 0.27
C ALA A 587 2.35 -24.83 1.47
N THR A 588 2.11 -26.11 1.78
CA THR A 588 2.65 -26.78 2.98
C THR A 588 2.68 -28.30 2.82
N GLY A 589 3.61 -28.96 3.53
CA GLY A 589 3.69 -30.42 3.64
C GLY A 589 4.69 -31.03 2.66
N ASP A 590 4.68 -32.36 2.50
CA ASP A 590 5.67 -33.10 1.70
C ASP A 590 5.65 -32.77 0.19
N ASN A 591 4.63 -32.06 -0.27
CA ASN A 591 4.45 -31.64 -1.66
C ASN A 591 4.48 -30.12 -1.82
N ASP A 592 5.01 -29.38 -0.82
CA ASP A 592 5.20 -27.93 -0.89
C ASP A 592 5.94 -27.53 -2.18
N GLY A 593 5.45 -26.46 -2.82
CA GLY A 593 5.98 -25.96 -4.09
C GLY A 593 5.50 -26.69 -5.36
N LYS A 594 4.75 -27.80 -5.23
CA LYS A 594 4.16 -28.49 -6.40
C LYS A 594 2.85 -27.83 -6.83
N PHE A 595 2.55 -27.92 -8.13
CA PHE A 595 1.35 -27.37 -8.74
C PHE A 595 0.32 -28.44 -9.06
N ILE A 596 -0.93 -28.03 -9.24
CA ILE A 596 -2.02 -28.91 -9.69
C ILE A 596 -2.14 -28.86 -11.21
N THR A 597 -2.31 -30.03 -11.83
CA THR A 597 -2.63 -30.20 -13.26
C THR A 597 -3.63 -31.35 -13.45
N ALA A 598 -3.98 -31.67 -14.70
CA ALA A 598 -4.75 -32.87 -15.04
C ALA A 598 -3.87 -33.88 -15.79
N ASP A 599 -3.96 -35.15 -15.38
CA ASP A 599 -3.35 -36.26 -16.11
C ASP A 599 -4.10 -36.52 -17.42
N LEU A 600 -3.35 -36.64 -18.53
CA LEU A 600 -3.94 -36.74 -19.86
C LEU A 600 -4.70 -38.05 -20.10
N ALA A 601 -4.28 -39.15 -19.47
CA ALA A 601 -4.87 -40.47 -19.70
C ALA A 601 -6.11 -40.73 -18.82
N SER A 602 -6.01 -40.39 -17.53
CA SER A 602 -7.06 -40.65 -16.54
C SER A 602 -8.00 -39.46 -16.32
N SER A 603 -7.63 -38.26 -16.80
CA SER A 603 -8.29 -36.99 -16.47
C SER A 603 -8.25 -36.61 -14.99
N ASN A 604 -7.56 -37.36 -14.13
CA ASN A 604 -7.47 -37.07 -12.71
C ASN A 604 -6.67 -35.79 -12.47
N MET A 605 -7.04 -35.01 -11.47
CA MET A 605 -6.23 -33.90 -11.00
C MET A 605 -5.04 -34.45 -10.20
N VAL A 606 -3.82 -34.06 -10.58
CA VAL A 606 -2.55 -34.62 -10.06
C VAL A 606 -1.54 -33.50 -9.77
N LEU A 607 -0.44 -33.87 -9.11
CA LEU A 607 0.67 -32.96 -8.79
C LEU A 607 1.66 -32.84 -9.96
N SER A 608 2.25 -31.67 -10.14
CA SER A 608 3.20 -31.33 -11.20
C SER A 608 4.30 -30.39 -10.70
N GLU A 609 5.49 -30.48 -11.29
CA GLU A 609 6.59 -29.53 -11.06
C GLU A 609 6.40 -28.22 -11.86
N THR A 610 5.50 -28.23 -12.85
CA THR A 610 5.20 -27.08 -13.70
C THR A 610 3.75 -26.63 -13.50
N PRO A 611 3.48 -25.31 -13.50
CA PRO A 611 2.15 -24.79 -13.29
C PRO A 611 1.24 -25.10 -14.48
N ALA A 612 0.02 -25.55 -14.17
CA ALA A 612 -1.13 -25.40 -15.05
C ALA A 612 -2.04 -24.29 -14.51
N TYR A 613 -2.82 -23.68 -15.39
CA TYR A 613 -3.61 -22.50 -15.06
C TYR A 613 -5.10 -22.79 -15.10
N PHE A 614 -5.80 -22.29 -14.09
CA PHE A 614 -7.23 -22.42 -13.90
C PHE A 614 -7.88 -21.03 -13.97
N ASN A 615 -9.05 -20.97 -14.58
CA ASN A 615 -9.99 -19.89 -14.34
C ASN A 615 -10.91 -20.30 -13.18
N PHE A 616 -11.13 -19.39 -12.24
CA PHE A 616 -12.04 -19.61 -11.11
C PHE A 616 -13.37 -18.99 -11.52
N VAL A 617 -14.26 -19.81 -12.06
CA VAL A 617 -15.56 -19.33 -12.54
C VAL A 617 -16.48 -19.16 -11.35
N GLU A 618 -16.78 -17.90 -11.04
CA GLU A 618 -17.67 -17.49 -9.96
C GLU A 618 -19.10 -17.98 -10.20
N MET A 619 -19.69 -18.57 -9.16
CA MET A 619 -21.04 -19.10 -9.13
C MET A 619 -21.71 -18.60 -7.84
N GLU A 620 -22.95 -18.13 -7.94
CA GLU A 620 -23.77 -17.78 -6.77
C GLU A 620 -23.99 -19.03 -5.91
N ALA A 621 -23.32 -19.08 -4.75
CA ALA A 621 -23.33 -20.22 -3.85
C ALA A 621 -23.28 -19.73 -2.39
N PRO A 622 -24.28 -18.94 -1.96
CA PRO A 622 -24.28 -18.39 -0.62
C PRO A 622 -24.53 -19.48 0.41
N GLU A 623 -23.84 -19.40 1.55
CA GLU A 623 -24.11 -20.30 2.68
C GLU A 623 -25.52 -20.06 3.26
N TYR A 624 -25.99 -18.80 3.20
CA TYR A 624 -27.30 -18.37 3.68
C TYR A 624 -28.07 -17.61 2.60
N GLY A 625 -29.34 -17.95 2.40
CA GLY A 625 -30.22 -17.29 1.44
C GLY A 625 -30.46 -15.82 1.76
N THR A 626 -30.47 -14.99 0.71
CA THR A 626 -30.83 -13.57 0.80
C THR A 626 -32.23 -13.33 0.21
N PHE A 627 -33.07 -12.63 0.95
CA PHE A 627 -34.45 -12.31 0.58
C PHE A 627 -34.79 -10.86 0.86
N ASP A 628 -35.62 -10.27 0.01
CA ASP A 628 -36.26 -8.99 0.31
C ASP A 628 -37.34 -9.15 1.37
N SER A 629 -37.41 -8.16 2.27
CA SER A 629 -38.46 -8.09 3.28
C SER A 629 -39.84 -8.11 2.63
N GLY A 630 -40.75 -8.92 3.17
CA GLY A 630 -42.08 -9.09 2.60
C GLY A 630 -42.79 -10.33 3.11
N ASN A 631 -44.06 -10.48 2.72
CA ASN A 631 -44.83 -11.68 3.01
C ASN A 631 -44.27 -12.89 2.28
N LYS A 632 -43.98 -13.95 3.02
CA LYS A 632 -43.41 -15.21 2.57
C LYS A 632 -44.19 -16.39 3.15
N ARG A 633 -44.27 -17.47 2.38
CA ARG A 633 -44.81 -18.75 2.81
C ARG A 633 -43.66 -19.75 2.94
N PHE A 634 -43.54 -20.35 4.11
CA PHE A 634 -42.52 -21.37 4.41
C PHE A 634 -43.20 -22.74 4.39
N THR A 635 -42.81 -23.62 3.46
CA THR A 635 -43.48 -24.91 3.27
C THR A 635 -42.50 -26.06 3.40
N SER A 636 -42.86 -27.08 4.17
CA SER A 636 -42.12 -28.32 4.35
C SER A 636 -43.11 -29.49 4.31
N ASP A 637 -42.84 -30.50 3.48
CA ASP A 637 -43.69 -31.70 3.33
C ASP A 637 -45.20 -31.38 3.18
N LEU A 638 -45.52 -30.52 2.21
CA LEU A 638 -46.88 -30.03 1.89
C LEU A 638 -47.59 -29.28 3.03
N LYS A 639 -46.91 -28.97 4.13
CA LYS A 639 -47.44 -28.17 5.25
C LYS A 639 -46.71 -26.85 5.33
N SER A 640 -47.42 -25.80 5.69
CA SER A 640 -46.84 -24.47 5.81
C SER A 640 -46.78 -24.02 7.26
N LEU A 641 -45.71 -23.30 7.58
CA LEU A 641 -45.50 -22.70 8.89
C LEU A 641 -46.58 -21.65 9.16
N THR A 642 -47.19 -21.72 10.34
CA THR A 642 -48.22 -20.78 10.78
C THR A 642 -48.16 -20.59 12.30
N MET A 643 -48.77 -19.52 12.80
CA MET A 643 -49.06 -19.35 14.21
C MET A 643 -50.45 -19.91 14.52
N ASN A 644 -50.56 -20.70 15.58
CA ASN A 644 -51.87 -21.05 16.14
C ASN A 644 -52.47 -19.83 16.87
N PRO A 645 -53.64 -19.32 16.46
CA PRO A 645 -54.19 -18.07 16.99
C PRO A 645 -54.68 -18.17 18.44
N LEU A 646 -54.81 -19.39 19.01
CA LEU A 646 -55.32 -19.62 20.35
C LEU A 646 -54.23 -19.70 21.41
N ASN A 647 -53.09 -20.33 21.08
CA ASN A 647 -52.00 -20.60 22.02
C ASN A 647 -50.65 -19.97 21.61
N PHE A 648 -50.60 -19.35 20.43
CA PHE A 648 -49.42 -18.69 19.86
C PHE A 648 -48.21 -19.61 19.62
N PHE A 649 -48.41 -20.93 19.58
CA PHE A 649 -47.38 -21.87 19.17
C PHE A 649 -47.22 -21.85 17.65
N ALA A 650 -46.00 -22.07 17.19
CA ALA A 650 -45.74 -22.33 15.79
C ALA A 650 -46.19 -23.76 15.43
N GLU A 651 -46.93 -23.89 14.34
CA GLU A 651 -47.44 -25.15 13.82
C GLU A 651 -47.13 -25.28 12.32
N ALA A 652 -47.10 -26.52 11.83
CA ALA A 652 -47.03 -26.82 10.41
C ALA A 652 -48.36 -27.44 9.96
N LYS A 653 -49.12 -26.71 9.13
CA LYS A 653 -50.52 -27.03 8.80
C LYS A 653 -50.81 -26.88 7.31
N GLN A 654 -51.92 -27.46 6.88
CA GLN A 654 -52.46 -27.27 5.53
C GLN A 654 -53.68 -26.35 5.57
N GLU A 655 -53.94 -25.69 4.45
CA GLU A 655 -55.17 -24.93 4.24
C GLU A 655 -56.39 -25.84 4.39
N GLY A 656 -57.44 -25.35 5.05
CA GLY A 656 -58.64 -26.12 5.39
C GLY A 656 -58.50 -27.06 6.60
N GLN A 657 -57.33 -27.20 7.22
CA GLN A 657 -57.21 -27.95 8.48
C GLN A 657 -57.89 -27.19 9.62
N GLU A 658 -58.61 -27.93 10.48
CA GLU A 658 -59.37 -27.35 11.58
C GLU A 658 -58.46 -26.64 12.61
N ILE A 659 -58.88 -25.42 12.93
CA ILE A 659 -58.62 -24.71 14.17
C ILE A 659 -59.91 -24.88 15.00
N VAL A 660 -59.86 -24.94 16.33
CA VAL A 660 -61.00 -25.34 17.20
C VAL A 660 -62.42 -24.90 16.75
N LYS A 661 -62.60 -23.69 16.18
CA LYS A 661 -63.88 -23.21 15.62
C LYS A 661 -63.77 -22.56 14.23
N SER A 662 -62.69 -22.81 13.49
CA SER A 662 -62.43 -22.24 12.16
C SER A 662 -61.48 -23.15 11.36
N THR A 663 -61.04 -22.74 10.18
CA THR A 663 -60.00 -23.45 9.42
C THR A 663 -58.79 -22.54 9.22
N TYR A 664 -57.62 -23.14 8.99
CA TYR A 664 -56.46 -22.40 8.49
C TYR A 664 -56.73 -21.98 7.04
N GLU A 665 -56.79 -20.68 6.79
CA GLU A 665 -56.96 -20.08 5.47
C GLU A 665 -55.60 -19.64 4.90
N LYS A 666 -55.56 -19.31 3.60
CA LYS A 666 -54.34 -18.86 2.91
C LYS A 666 -53.58 -17.76 3.65
N ASP A 667 -54.29 -16.83 4.26
CA ASP A 667 -53.73 -15.67 4.97
C ASP A 667 -52.99 -16.05 6.26
N ASN A 668 -53.33 -17.18 6.88
CA ASN A 668 -52.63 -17.66 8.07
C ASN A 668 -51.18 -18.07 7.78
N PHE A 669 -50.90 -18.48 6.54
CA PHE A 669 -49.58 -18.93 6.09
C PHE A 669 -48.72 -17.81 5.49
N SER A 670 -49.23 -16.58 5.45
CA SER A 670 -48.48 -15.40 5.00
C SER A 670 -47.69 -14.79 6.16
N LEU A 671 -46.43 -15.23 6.33
CA LEU A 671 -45.54 -14.72 7.36
C LEU A 671 -44.69 -13.57 6.81
N TRP A 672 -44.62 -12.45 7.53
CA TRP A 672 -43.76 -11.35 7.15
C TRP A 672 -42.31 -11.65 7.52
N LEU A 673 -41.45 -11.77 6.51
CA LEU A 673 -40.01 -11.85 6.67
C LEU A 673 -39.44 -10.43 6.66
N SER A 674 -38.70 -10.04 7.71
CA SER A 674 -38.07 -8.72 7.81
C SER A 674 -36.57 -8.85 8.01
N LYS A 675 -35.78 -8.31 7.09
CA LYS A 675 -34.31 -8.30 7.20
C LYS A 675 -33.89 -7.42 8.39
N SER A 676 -33.16 -8.02 9.32
CA SER A 676 -32.68 -7.34 10.51
C SER A 676 -31.50 -6.42 10.20
N LYS A 677 -31.39 -5.32 10.94
CA LYS A 677 -30.19 -4.45 10.93
C LYS A 677 -28.92 -5.17 11.41
N ALA A 678 -29.09 -6.30 12.08
CA ALA A 678 -28.00 -7.19 12.49
C ALA A 678 -27.38 -8.00 11.34
N SER A 679 -28.01 -8.02 10.17
CA SER A 679 -27.55 -8.79 9.01
C SER A 679 -26.18 -8.32 8.54
N THR A 680 -25.31 -9.27 8.21
CA THR A 680 -24.09 -9.00 7.42
C THR A 680 -24.26 -9.50 6.00
N ALA A 681 -23.30 -9.21 5.12
CA ALA A 681 -23.31 -9.71 3.76
C ALA A 681 -23.13 -11.24 3.70
N GLU A 682 -22.40 -11.80 4.66
CA GLU A 682 -22.07 -13.23 4.77
C GLU A 682 -23.21 -14.02 5.43
N LYS A 683 -23.94 -13.39 6.35
CA LYS A 683 -25.02 -14.02 7.10
C LYS A 683 -26.22 -13.06 7.22
N PRO A 684 -27.13 -13.06 6.24
CA PRO A 684 -28.40 -12.37 6.34
C PRO A 684 -29.25 -12.93 7.49
N LEU A 685 -29.78 -12.03 8.32
CA LEU A 685 -30.60 -12.37 9.49
C LEU A 685 -31.99 -11.76 9.35
N TYR A 686 -33.01 -12.51 9.76
CA TYR A 686 -34.40 -12.11 9.60
C TYR A 686 -35.22 -12.32 10.85
N PHE A 687 -36.19 -11.43 11.04
CA PHE A 687 -37.36 -11.69 11.86
C PHE A 687 -38.44 -12.34 11.01
N ILE A 688 -39.02 -13.44 11.51
CA ILE A 688 -40.19 -14.09 10.91
C ILE A 688 -41.39 -13.72 11.77
N MET A 689 -42.36 -13.03 11.19
CA MET A 689 -43.44 -12.40 11.94
C MET A 689 -44.81 -12.75 11.36
N THR A 690 -45.83 -12.64 12.19
CA THR A 690 -47.22 -12.59 11.75
C THR A 690 -48.00 -11.55 12.54
N SER A 691 -49.22 -11.24 12.12
CA SER A 691 -50.07 -10.29 12.80
C SER A 691 -51.49 -10.82 12.94
N LEU A 692 -52.13 -10.52 14.05
CA LEU A 692 -53.58 -10.68 14.22
C LEU A 692 -54.25 -9.30 14.11
N ALA A 693 -55.49 -9.28 13.61
CA ALA A 693 -56.32 -8.08 13.67
C ALA A 693 -56.53 -7.69 15.15
N VAL A 694 -56.46 -6.39 15.43
CA VAL A 694 -56.94 -5.85 16.71
C VAL A 694 -58.45 -5.71 16.57
N ASP A 695 -59.20 -6.30 17.50
CA ASP A 695 -60.66 -6.42 17.49
C ASP A 695 -61.38 -5.27 16.74
N GLY A 696 -61.87 -5.57 15.53
CA GLY A 696 -62.90 -4.79 14.83
C GLY A 696 -62.55 -3.40 14.28
N ASP A 697 -61.29 -2.93 14.34
CA ASP A 697 -60.89 -1.64 13.75
C ASP A 697 -59.94 -1.82 12.54
N PRO A 698 -60.40 -1.60 11.30
CA PRO A 698 -59.56 -1.67 10.09
C PRO A 698 -58.39 -0.67 10.09
N ASN A 699 -58.40 0.34 10.98
CA ASN A 699 -57.39 1.39 11.10
C ASN A 699 -56.50 1.25 12.35
N ALA A 700 -56.67 0.20 13.16
CA ALA A 700 -55.83 0.00 14.35
C ALA A 700 -54.45 -0.61 14.03
N SER A 701 -53.44 -0.22 14.81
CA SER A 701 -52.10 -0.79 14.77
C SER A 701 -52.15 -2.32 15.00
N ARG A 702 -51.70 -3.12 14.03
CA ARG A 702 -51.62 -4.58 14.15
C ARG A 702 -50.62 -5.00 15.24
N HIS A 703 -50.96 -6.02 16.03
CA HIS A 703 -49.98 -6.65 16.93
C HIS A 703 -49.08 -7.58 16.11
N TYR A 704 -47.77 -7.30 16.08
CA TYR A 704 -46.78 -8.19 15.49
C TYR A 704 -46.34 -9.24 16.50
N PHE A 705 -46.33 -10.48 16.06
CA PHE A 705 -45.81 -11.61 16.80
C PHE A 705 -44.55 -12.13 16.12
N TYR A 706 -43.47 -12.25 16.87
CA TYR A 706 -42.17 -12.69 16.38
C TYR A 706 -42.00 -14.17 16.68
N MET A 707 -41.58 -14.93 15.67
CA MET A 707 -41.15 -16.31 15.86
C MET A 707 -39.91 -16.32 16.76
N VAL A 708 -39.89 -17.16 17.79
CA VAL A 708 -38.79 -17.28 18.75
C VAL A 708 -38.56 -18.73 19.17
N SER A 709 -37.33 -19.06 19.55
CA SER A 709 -37.06 -20.27 20.34
C SER A 709 -37.80 -20.20 21.68
N GLY A 710 -38.52 -21.26 22.05
CA GLY A 710 -39.27 -21.36 23.29
C GLY A 710 -38.45 -21.58 24.54
N ARG A 711 -37.12 -21.81 24.45
CA ARG A 711 -36.26 -22.19 25.60
C ARG A 711 -36.35 -21.22 26.78
N ASP A 712 -36.39 -19.91 26.51
CA ASP A 712 -36.45 -18.85 27.52
C ASP A 712 -37.78 -18.08 27.50
N SER A 713 -38.84 -18.70 26.95
CA SER A 713 -40.17 -18.12 26.92
C SER A 713 -40.89 -18.32 28.26
N SER A 714 -41.78 -17.41 28.63
CA SER A 714 -42.71 -17.67 29.75
C SER A 714 -43.74 -18.76 29.43
N LEU A 715 -43.77 -19.23 28.19
CA LEU A 715 -44.66 -20.27 27.66
C LEU A 715 -43.99 -21.65 27.52
N VAL A 716 -42.84 -21.90 28.17
CA VAL A 716 -42.10 -23.18 28.07
C VAL A 716 -43.00 -24.36 28.49
N ASP A 717 -43.17 -25.33 27.60
CA ASP A 717 -43.74 -26.64 27.91
C ASP A 717 -42.58 -27.63 28.12
N THR A 718 -42.37 -28.07 29.37
CA THR A 718 -41.27 -28.98 29.77
C THR A 718 -41.66 -30.46 29.71
N SER A 719 -42.83 -30.81 29.16
CA SER A 719 -43.32 -32.18 29.14
C SER A 719 -42.69 -33.04 28.02
N ALA A 720 -41.63 -33.75 28.40
CA ALA A 720 -40.97 -34.89 27.73
C ALA A 720 -40.13 -34.63 26.45
N ASP A 721 -38.83 -34.96 26.58
CA ASP A 721 -37.77 -35.16 25.58
C ASP A 721 -37.34 -33.98 24.65
N LYS A 722 -36.44 -33.15 25.22
CA LYS A 722 -35.27 -32.47 24.61
C LYS A 722 -35.45 -31.46 23.45
N ASN A 723 -36.62 -31.30 22.84
CA ASN A 723 -36.82 -30.32 21.75
C ASN A 723 -37.76 -29.19 22.18
N TYR A 724 -37.23 -27.97 22.34
CA TYR A 724 -38.01 -26.79 22.73
C TYR A 724 -38.99 -26.39 21.63
N ARG A 725 -40.26 -26.10 21.98
CA ARG A 725 -41.24 -25.60 20.99
C ARG A 725 -40.84 -24.23 20.46
N VAL A 726 -41.27 -23.92 19.24
CA VAL A 726 -41.15 -22.58 18.64
C VAL A 726 -42.44 -21.82 18.91
N HIS A 727 -42.30 -20.56 19.32
CA HIS A 727 -43.43 -19.72 19.72
C HIS A 727 -43.48 -18.48 18.85
N PHE A 728 -44.66 -17.86 18.79
CA PHE A 728 -44.84 -16.51 18.31
C PHE A 728 -45.18 -15.61 19.51
N ILE A 729 -44.28 -14.70 19.87
CA ILE A 729 -44.48 -13.83 21.03
C ILE A 729 -44.69 -12.39 20.62
N LYS A 730 -45.62 -11.73 21.31
CA LYS A 730 -45.76 -10.27 21.27
C LYS A 730 -44.70 -9.67 22.18
N ASN A 731 -43.74 -8.94 21.63
CA ASN A 731 -42.76 -8.23 22.45
C ASN A 731 -42.15 -7.04 21.70
N ASP A 732 -42.44 -5.85 22.22
CA ASP A 732 -42.04 -4.57 21.62
C ASP A 732 -40.53 -4.30 21.75
N THR A 733 -39.78 -5.12 22.49
CA THR A 733 -38.34 -4.97 22.71
C THR A 733 -37.46 -5.83 21.80
N ILE A 734 -38.01 -6.84 21.10
CA ILE A 734 -37.25 -7.82 20.30
C ILE A 734 -36.37 -7.17 19.23
N GLU A 735 -36.91 -6.22 18.47
CA GLU A 735 -36.14 -5.54 17.41
C GLU A 735 -35.06 -4.60 17.97
N THR A 736 -35.20 -4.16 19.23
CA THR A 736 -34.31 -3.20 19.89
C THR A 736 -33.23 -3.86 20.74
N MET A 737 -33.24 -5.20 20.84
CA MET A 737 -32.20 -5.97 21.55
C MET A 737 -30.84 -5.73 20.89
N LYS A 738 -29.90 -5.14 21.65
CA LYS A 738 -28.56 -4.76 21.14
C LYS A 738 -27.65 -5.95 20.89
N ASP A 739 -27.83 -7.03 21.65
CA ASP A 739 -27.05 -8.24 21.51
C ASP A 739 -27.73 -9.21 20.55
N ASN A 740 -27.31 -9.15 19.29
CA ASN A 740 -27.87 -9.96 18.21
C ASN A 740 -27.62 -11.46 18.40
N ALA A 741 -26.51 -11.84 19.06
CA ALA A 741 -26.16 -13.23 19.29
C ALA A 741 -27.14 -13.90 20.28
N ASN A 742 -27.75 -13.12 21.17
CA ASN A 742 -28.71 -13.57 22.18
C ASN A 742 -30.17 -13.27 21.82
N ASN A 743 -30.45 -12.71 20.64
CA ASN A 743 -31.80 -12.40 20.22
C ASN A 743 -32.54 -13.70 19.82
N PRO A 744 -33.61 -14.11 20.55
CA PRO A 744 -34.29 -15.36 20.28
C PRO A 744 -35.12 -15.37 18.99
N ALA A 745 -35.32 -14.21 18.35
CA ALA A 745 -36.15 -14.05 17.16
C ALA A 745 -35.37 -13.92 15.84
N LEU A 746 -34.04 -13.94 15.89
CA LEU A 746 -33.21 -13.83 14.69
C LEU A 746 -32.95 -15.21 14.08
N PHE A 747 -33.34 -15.35 12.82
CA PHE A 747 -33.13 -16.55 12.03
C PHE A 747 -32.27 -16.27 10.80
N ALA A 748 -31.36 -17.18 10.48
CA ALA A 748 -30.67 -17.26 9.20
C ALA A 748 -31.30 -18.40 8.38
N LEU A 749 -31.34 -18.25 7.06
CA LEU A 749 -31.90 -19.26 6.15
C LEU A 749 -30.75 -19.99 5.49
N LYS A 750 -30.28 -21.09 6.07
CA LYS A 750 -29.11 -21.84 5.58
C LYS A 750 -29.49 -22.67 4.35
N VAL A 751 -28.77 -22.50 3.25
CA VAL A 751 -29.05 -23.19 1.98
C VAL A 751 -28.65 -24.67 2.07
N THR A 752 -29.47 -25.56 1.51
CA THR A 752 -29.19 -27.00 1.45
C THR A 752 -28.95 -27.49 0.02
N GLU A 753 -28.51 -28.74 -0.15
CA GLU A 753 -28.24 -29.36 -1.46
C GLU A 753 -29.46 -29.35 -2.39
N SER A 754 -30.68 -29.37 -1.85
CA SER A 754 -31.93 -29.33 -2.62
C SER A 754 -32.28 -27.92 -3.12
N GLY A 755 -31.55 -26.89 -2.69
CA GLY A 755 -31.87 -25.48 -2.91
C GLY A 755 -32.91 -24.91 -1.95
N ASN A 756 -33.36 -25.70 -0.95
CA ASN A 756 -34.25 -25.25 0.12
C ASN A 756 -33.45 -24.69 1.31
N TYR A 757 -34.16 -24.35 2.39
CA TYR A 757 -33.59 -23.64 3.53
C TYR A 757 -33.86 -24.34 4.87
N LEU A 758 -32.82 -24.49 5.68
CA LEU A 758 -32.97 -24.72 7.12
C LEU A 758 -33.10 -23.37 7.82
N LEU A 759 -34.08 -23.23 8.70
CA LEU A 759 -34.24 -22.03 9.52
C LEU A 759 -33.38 -22.17 10.78
N GLU A 760 -32.26 -21.43 10.83
CA GLU A 760 -31.27 -21.47 11.91
C GLU A 760 -31.44 -20.29 12.87
N ASN A 761 -31.78 -20.57 14.12
CA ASN A 761 -31.91 -19.57 15.18
C ASN A 761 -30.53 -19.17 15.75
N GLN A 762 -30.27 -17.86 15.81
CA GLN A 762 -28.95 -17.37 16.26
C GLN A 762 -28.68 -17.61 17.75
N LYS A 763 -29.70 -17.45 18.60
CA LYS A 763 -29.54 -17.68 20.04
C LYS A 763 -29.24 -19.15 20.35
N GLU A 764 -29.97 -20.07 19.72
CA GLU A 764 -29.76 -21.51 19.92
C GLU A 764 -28.44 -22.00 19.33
N LEU A 765 -27.96 -21.38 18.24
CA LEU A 765 -26.65 -21.67 17.67
C LEU A 765 -25.53 -21.31 18.65
N ASN A 766 -25.66 -20.17 19.34
CA ASN A 766 -24.66 -19.67 20.29
C ASN A 766 -24.77 -20.29 21.70
N SER A 767 -25.71 -21.23 21.92
CA SER A 767 -25.93 -21.84 23.22
C SER A 767 -24.87 -22.89 23.57
N THR A 768 -24.41 -22.86 24.83
CA THR A 768 -23.45 -23.83 25.39
C THR A 768 -24.11 -25.14 25.86
N GLU A 769 -25.45 -25.19 25.93
CA GLU A 769 -26.23 -26.36 26.34
C GLU A 769 -26.85 -27.06 25.12
N LYS A 770 -26.19 -28.12 24.63
CA LYS A 770 -26.63 -28.99 23.50
C LYS A 770 -27.38 -28.21 22.41
N SER A 771 -26.63 -27.50 21.55
CA SER A 771 -27.18 -26.66 20.47
C SER A 771 -28.13 -27.47 19.57
N ALA A 772 -29.37 -26.99 19.48
CA ALA A 772 -30.42 -27.47 18.58
C ALA A 772 -30.92 -26.25 17.78
N PRO A 773 -30.13 -25.74 16.83
CA PRO A 773 -30.36 -24.41 16.29
C PRO A 773 -31.37 -24.37 15.14
N TYR A 774 -31.82 -25.51 14.63
CA TYR A 774 -32.67 -25.56 13.44
C TYR A 774 -34.12 -25.87 13.75
N VAL A 775 -35.04 -25.23 13.02
CA VAL A 775 -36.47 -25.53 13.10
C VAL A 775 -36.77 -26.92 12.51
N GLY A 776 -37.48 -27.75 13.29
CA GLY A 776 -38.00 -29.06 12.91
C GLY A 776 -39.51 -29.18 13.13
N ILE A 777 -40.12 -30.24 12.61
CA ILE A 777 -41.57 -30.51 12.72
C ILE A 777 -41.77 -31.91 13.28
N ILE A 778 -42.52 -32.03 14.39
CA ILE A 778 -42.91 -33.31 15.00
C ILE A 778 -44.43 -33.29 15.23
N ASN A 779 -45.18 -34.17 14.57
CA ASN A 779 -46.65 -34.26 14.71
C ASN A 779 -47.37 -32.90 14.53
N ASN A 780 -46.99 -32.12 13.52
CA ASN A 780 -47.47 -30.75 13.23
C ASN A 780 -47.03 -29.66 14.23
N VAL A 781 -46.30 -30.03 15.29
CA VAL A 781 -45.70 -29.08 16.24
C VAL A 781 -44.33 -28.66 15.73
N VAL A 782 -44.07 -27.35 15.73
CA VAL A 782 -42.78 -26.80 15.33
C VAL A 782 -41.88 -26.68 16.55
N VAL A 783 -40.67 -27.23 16.44
CA VAL A 783 -39.71 -27.36 17.54
C VAL A 783 -38.30 -27.03 17.09
N MET A 784 -37.41 -26.69 18.03
CA MET A 784 -35.98 -26.54 17.79
C MET A 784 -35.30 -27.92 17.86
N THR A 785 -34.46 -28.24 16.88
CA THR A 785 -33.80 -29.54 16.69
C THR A 785 -32.37 -29.38 16.20
N LYS A 786 -31.59 -30.47 16.25
CA LYS A 786 -30.19 -30.49 15.80
C LYS A 786 -30.04 -30.50 14.27
N ASP A 787 -30.96 -31.16 13.56
CA ASP A 787 -30.83 -31.41 12.12
C ASP A 787 -31.84 -30.60 11.29
N GLY A 788 -32.97 -30.19 11.89
CA GLY A 788 -34.00 -29.37 11.25
C GLY A 788 -34.83 -30.11 10.19
N VAL A 789 -35.71 -29.36 9.53
CA VAL A 789 -36.40 -29.75 8.30
C VAL A 789 -36.20 -28.66 7.25
N GLU A 790 -36.19 -29.05 5.97
CA GLU A 790 -36.07 -28.10 4.86
C GLU A 790 -37.38 -27.39 4.58
N PHE A 791 -37.31 -26.08 4.36
CA PHE A 791 -38.43 -25.26 3.92
C PHE A 791 -38.17 -24.71 2.52
N SER A 792 -39.15 -24.82 1.63
CA SER A 792 -39.25 -23.95 0.46
C SER A 792 -39.82 -22.60 0.92
N VAL A 793 -39.34 -21.51 0.30
CA VAL A 793 -39.73 -20.14 0.65
C VAL A 793 -40.26 -19.45 -0.60
N GLU A 794 -41.54 -19.08 -0.59
CA GLU A 794 -42.22 -18.45 -1.70
C GLU A 794 -42.84 -17.11 -1.30
N THR A 795 -43.09 -16.22 -2.27
CA THR A 795 -43.79 -14.96 -1.99
C THR A 795 -45.27 -15.22 -1.70
N ALA A 796 -45.79 -14.62 -0.63
CA ALA A 796 -47.19 -14.72 -0.23
C ALA A 796 -47.90 -13.36 -0.40
N PRO A 797 -49.22 -13.34 -0.70
CA PRO A 797 -50.00 -12.10 -0.68
C PRO A 797 -50.13 -11.58 0.76
N ALA A 798 -50.27 -10.26 0.93
CA ALA A 798 -50.56 -9.71 2.25
C ALA A 798 -51.94 -10.18 2.75
N PRO A 799 -52.07 -10.53 4.05
CA PRO A 799 -53.32 -11.01 4.59
C PRO A 799 -54.40 -9.91 4.57
N VAL A 800 -55.59 -10.25 4.05
CA VAL A 800 -56.75 -9.38 3.94
C VAL A 800 -57.68 -9.57 5.16
N ALA A 801 -58.33 -8.51 5.61
CA ALA A 801 -59.29 -8.62 6.71
C ALA A 801 -60.57 -9.29 6.19
N ASN A 802 -60.96 -10.41 6.79
CA ASN A 802 -62.26 -11.03 6.52
C ASN A 802 -63.38 -10.14 7.08
N GLU A 803 -63.99 -9.30 6.24
CA GLU A 803 -65.24 -8.61 6.57
C GLU A 803 -66.44 -9.50 6.25
N GLU A 804 -67.13 -10.01 7.26
CA GLU A 804 -68.53 -10.45 7.12
C GLU A 804 -69.42 -9.19 7.22
N ILE A 805 -69.97 -8.73 6.09
CA ILE A 805 -70.86 -7.56 6.03
C ILE A 805 -72.32 -8.01 6.14
N GLU A 806 -73.03 -7.65 7.22
CA GLU A 806 -74.51 -7.66 7.24
C GLU A 806 -75.10 -6.41 6.56
N ALA A 807 -76.06 -6.60 5.65
CA ALA A 807 -76.70 -5.51 4.90
C ALA A 807 -77.86 -4.83 5.68
N PRO A 808 -78.03 -3.49 5.60
CA PRO A 808 -79.08 -2.77 6.33
C PRO A 808 -80.48 -2.96 5.72
N THR A 809 -81.46 -3.34 6.55
CA THR A 809 -82.84 -3.74 6.17
C THR A 809 -83.89 -2.60 6.17
N THR A 810 -83.50 -1.33 6.34
CA THR A 810 -84.45 -0.20 6.46
C THR A 810 -84.83 0.44 5.12
N VAL A 811 -86.14 0.64 4.86
CA VAL A 811 -86.67 1.28 3.65
C VAL A 811 -86.29 2.76 3.58
N LYS A 812 -85.80 3.21 2.42
CA LYS A 812 -85.51 4.63 2.15
C LYS A 812 -86.12 5.09 0.83
N VAL A 813 -86.73 6.27 0.82
CA VAL A 813 -87.27 6.92 -0.39
C VAL A 813 -86.53 8.25 -0.61
N ILE A 814 -85.98 8.47 -1.81
CA ILE A 814 -85.08 9.59 -2.13
C ILE A 814 -85.53 10.25 -3.43
N GLY A 815 -85.75 11.57 -3.42
CA GLY A 815 -86.18 12.33 -4.60
C GLY A 815 -85.05 12.59 -5.60
N GLY A 816 -85.36 12.47 -6.90
CA GLY A 816 -84.48 12.75 -8.04
C GLY A 816 -85.06 13.83 -8.95
N VAL A 817 -84.59 13.90 -10.20
CA VAL A 817 -85.06 14.85 -11.22
C VAL A 817 -86.06 14.12 -12.12
N GLY A 818 -87.33 14.50 -12.07
CA GLY A 818 -88.42 13.79 -12.81
C GLY A 818 -88.77 12.37 -12.31
N GLU A 819 -88.12 11.90 -11.24
CA GLU A 819 -88.35 10.60 -10.62
C GLU A 819 -87.96 10.60 -9.14
N PHE A 820 -88.25 9.51 -8.43
CA PHE A 820 -87.69 9.22 -7.11
C PHE A 820 -87.21 7.77 -7.03
N SER A 821 -86.26 7.47 -6.14
CA SER A 821 -85.75 6.12 -5.91
C SER A 821 -86.20 5.56 -4.57
N ILE A 822 -86.39 4.25 -4.49
CA ILE A 822 -86.76 3.51 -3.29
C ILE A 822 -85.74 2.41 -3.07
N ARG A 823 -85.29 2.27 -1.82
CA ARG A 823 -84.37 1.21 -1.37
C ARG A 823 -85.03 0.29 -0.35
N ASN A 824 -84.65 -0.98 -0.35
CA ASN A 824 -85.00 -2.01 0.63
C ASN A 824 -86.53 -2.25 0.77
N ALA A 825 -87.27 -2.10 -0.33
CA ALA A 825 -88.72 -2.28 -0.38
C ALA A 825 -89.16 -3.41 -1.32
N HIS A 826 -88.27 -4.37 -1.63
CA HIS A 826 -88.59 -5.50 -2.51
C HIS A 826 -89.84 -6.26 -2.06
N GLY A 827 -90.75 -6.53 -3.00
CA GLY A 827 -92.02 -7.21 -2.78
C GLY A 827 -93.12 -6.34 -2.17
N LYS A 828 -92.84 -5.11 -1.70
CA LYS A 828 -93.84 -4.23 -1.08
C LYS A 828 -94.63 -3.44 -2.12
N LYS A 829 -95.93 -3.26 -1.89
CA LYS A 829 -96.76 -2.35 -2.69
C LYS A 829 -96.50 -0.90 -2.29
N ILE A 830 -96.30 -0.05 -3.29
CA ILE A 830 -96.17 1.40 -3.13
C ILE A 830 -97.34 2.13 -3.78
N THR A 831 -97.78 3.21 -3.15
CA THR A 831 -98.79 4.12 -3.67
C THR A 831 -98.24 5.54 -3.67
N VAL A 832 -98.26 6.19 -4.83
CA VAL A 832 -97.79 7.56 -5.03
C VAL A 832 -99.01 8.46 -5.16
N SER A 833 -99.10 9.49 -4.33
CA SER A 833 -100.19 10.48 -4.35
C SER A 833 -99.66 11.90 -4.47
N ASN A 834 -100.48 12.81 -5.02
CA ASN A 834 -100.19 14.24 -5.01
C ASN A 834 -100.46 14.87 -3.62
N ILE A 835 -100.12 16.15 -3.45
CA ILE A 835 -100.33 16.87 -2.17
C ILE A 835 -101.80 17.00 -1.75
N LEU A 836 -102.74 16.76 -2.66
CA LEU A 836 -104.19 16.77 -2.42
C LEU A 836 -104.73 15.36 -2.09
N GLY A 837 -103.86 14.34 -1.98
CA GLY A 837 -104.22 12.97 -1.62
C GLY A 837 -104.74 12.11 -2.77
N GLN A 838 -104.73 12.61 -4.01
CA GLN A 838 -105.15 11.83 -5.18
C GLN A 838 -104.04 10.87 -5.61
N THR A 839 -104.38 9.61 -5.82
CA THR A 839 -103.42 8.58 -6.28
C THR A 839 -103.01 8.83 -7.73
N ILE A 840 -101.70 8.98 -7.93
CA ILE A 840 -101.04 9.15 -9.24
C ILE A 840 -100.67 7.78 -9.82
N ALA A 841 -100.12 6.89 -9.00
CA ALA A 841 -99.70 5.55 -9.43
C ALA A 841 -99.63 4.56 -8.25
N THR A 842 -99.83 3.28 -8.54
CA THR A 842 -99.65 2.18 -7.58
C THR A 842 -98.87 1.04 -8.24
N ARG A 843 -97.84 0.51 -7.57
CA ARG A 843 -96.98 -0.55 -8.14
C ARG A 843 -96.38 -1.43 -7.03
N ILE A 844 -96.00 -2.67 -7.35
CA ILE A 844 -95.17 -3.53 -6.49
C ILE A 844 -93.70 -3.35 -6.86
N VAL A 845 -92.84 -3.16 -5.87
CA VAL A 845 -91.40 -2.95 -6.05
C VAL A 845 -90.72 -4.31 -6.27
N SER A 846 -90.10 -4.50 -7.44
CA SER A 846 -89.52 -5.78 -7.85
C SER A 846 -88.02 -5.91 -7.59
N SER A 847 -87.39 -4.92 -6.94
CA SER A 847 -85.96 -4.93 -6.59
C SER A 847 -85.72 -4.13 -5.31
N ASP A 848 -84.66 -4.44 -4.56
CA ASP A 848 -84.22 -3.64 -3.41
C ASP A 848 -83.74 -2.24 -3.78
N TYR A 849 -83.59 -1.93 -5.06
CA TYR A 849 -83.45 -0.57 -5.57
C TYR A 849 -84.34 -0.38 -6.80
N VAL A 850 -85.25 0.59 -6.76
CA VAL A 850 -86.10 0.94 -7.90
C VAL A 850 -86.22 2.44 -8.07
N THR A 851 -86.24 2.93 -9.30
CA THR A 851 -86.62 4.31 -9.65
C THR A 851 -88.04 4.36 -10.19
N VAL A 852 -88.78 5.38 -9.80
CA VAL A 852 -90.19 5.58 -10.16
C VAL A 852 -90.35 6.99 -10.73
N PRO A 853 -90.66 7.11 -12.03
CA PRO A 853 -90.96 8.39 -12.66
C PRO A 853 -92.20 9.04 -12.04
N THR A 854 -92.16 10.35 -11.80
CA THR A 854 -93.32 11.11 -11.32
C THR A 854 -93.18 12.60 -11.67
N THR A 855 -94.28 13.33 -11.65
CA THR A 855 -94.29 14.76 -11.96
C THR A 855 -93.47 15.58 -10.96
N ARG A 856 -92.78 16.62 -11.45
CA ARG A 856 -92.01 17.56 -10.61
C ARG A 856 -92.90 18.18 -9.54
N GLY A 857 -92.41 18.28 -8.32
CA GLY A 857 -93.15 18.76 -7.15
C GLY A 857 -93.09 17.80 -5.96
N VAL A 858 -94.02 17.98 -5.01
CA VAL A 858 -94.11 17.14 -3.81
C VAL A 858 -95.00 15.92 -4.11
N ALA A 859 -94.43 14.72 -3.97
CA ALA A 859 -95.17 13.47 -4.00
C ALA A 859 -95.17 12.82 -2.60
N ILE A 860 -96.25 12.11 -2.27
CA ILE A 860 -96.36 11.31 -1.06
C ILE A 860 -96.31 9.84 -1.48
N VAL A 861 -95.31 9.12 -0.97
CA VAL A 861 -95.05 7.70 -1.30
C VAL A 861 -95.35 6.85 -0.08
N SER A 862 -96.47 6.13 -0.11
CA SER A 862 -96.82 5.16 0.92
C SER A 862 -96.29 3.79 0.55
N VAL A 863 -95.53 3.16 1.45
CA VAL A 863 -94.99 1.80 1.27
C VAL A 863 -95.75 0.85 2.19
N GLU A 864 -96.21 -0.28 1.68
CA GLU A 864 -96.95 -1.30 2.42
C GLU A 864 -96.17 -1.77 3.66
N GLY A 865 -96.80 -1.69 4.83
CA GLY A 865 -96.18 -2.03 6.11
C GLY A 865 -95.13 -1.04 6.61
N ASP A 866 -95.10 0.19 6.07
CA ASP A 866 -94.24 1.29 6.54
C ASP A 866 -94.99 2.64 6.51
N LYS A 867 -94.32 3.71 6.95
CA LYS A 867 -94.85 5.08 6.91
C LYS A 867 -94.90 5.63 5.49
N ALA A 868 -95.68 6.69 5.31
CA ALA A 868 -95.64 7.49 4.08
C ALA A 868 -94.44 8.44 4.09
N TYR A 869 -93.78 8.56 2.94
CA TYR A 869 -92.61 9.42 2.73
C TYR A 869 -93.01 10.62 1.88
N LYS A 870 -92.74 11.82 2.39
CA LYS A 870 -92.81 13.05 1.59
C LYS A 870 -91.53 13.15 0.78
N VAL A 871 -91.63 13.11 -0.54
CA VAL A 871 -90.48 13.22 -1.45
C VAL A 871 -90.63 14.44 -2.36
N ILE A 872 -89.54 15.18 -2.51
CA ILE A 872 -89.47 16.33 -3.42
C ILE A 872 -88.78 15.85 -4.69
N VAL A 873 -89.53 15.84 -5.79
CA VAL A 873 -89.01 15.51 -7.12
C VAL A 873 -88.70 16.82 -7.84
N LYS A 874 -87.41 16.99 -8.14
CA LYS A 874 -86.86 18.24 -8.66
C LYS A 874 -87.27 18.49 -10.09
#